data_AF-A0A7V8X967-F1
#
_entry.id   AF-A0A7V8X967-F1
#
_cell.length_a   1.000
_cell.length_b   1.000
_cell.length_c   1.000
_cell.angle_alpha   90.00
_cell.angle_beta   90.00
_cell.angle_gamma   90.00
#
_symmetry.space_group_name_H-M   'P 1'
#
loop_
_entity.id
_entity.type
_entity.pdbx_description
1 polymer ?
#
loop_
_entity_poly.entity_id
_entity_poly.type
_entity_poly.pdbx_seq_one_letter_code
_entity_poly.pdbx_strand_id
1 'polypeptide(L)'
;MANESGEMPFLDHLEELRSRLIYALIAIVVCVGIGIWAVLNLDLLVLLKEPIAPYLPDGRLTILGVTDQFMIVLKLGFIIGMVLASPVLMYQIWAFLSPALYERERKLMLPALFVGLVLFSLGVWAAWTWVVPFTIDIALTFQGDTFNAMITYEKYFGFVVQILLALGLMFELPLVMILLAMVGLMTSKQYSSWRRFAVVLAFLAGALLSPGADVISMVLFTIPILLLYEIGVAGAAMVGRRKRRAAARAIGTAIIACLLLPAAASAQDPARPPSVLDRGADTLGRRPTGDGVRQVDSTTAKRLGLPTAPRRIFPSPDSVMQSLLNRRGFAVTRFLGDSATLFATDQRIVLGGRAATERDDAKLEAEQIVYDDGRCELVARGEPRMFEAGRILVGRTMRFDTCGERGVIGEAFTTFQELGANWFVRGNLAVDSTGKRLYAASSEFTACDLPVPHYHFEAKEVKWVAQSMLVARPAVLYIRDVPIVWLPFLFQDTKTGRRSGILIPQFGFNDIVRFDQGYNRQVTNIGYYWAPNDYIDLTGRFDWFSSRYIQYGAELQYNWLNRFVQGGVGYNQQRESGGGVSTQLRWNHNQKFNVTTALIVDANYASNTSVLQGNSVDPLLSTQQITSSANFTKRYRWGNVSLGGNRRQNINDGSGTMLLPSLAISPREIAFGSKVTWSPNLSLTNETQFMQPVPSLVRIENGIRDTVALTSDSRLTSVDVATPVRVGSFTWRNTVRFSDRQVTGRQVLTARVPDPSTPDPNDSITVTTVRGGTFQSTANWETGINLPLLLGQTWKVTPTVGVTNIAGGAPFLLRNEATNGNWVQQGKRLQLGATSSPTFFGFINGGIGPVARLRHKVSPQFDFNWSPAASISQEFADALAGAGQGVASLERPAAMTASVGLNQTIEAKLRPPEGDTTVSDPRWKRTLLSIGTSRISYDFEQAKEPGRTGWITPSLSNSLQSDLIPGFQLSLTHDLWEGAVGTDTARFSPYLSNVQANFSLTGNTFRSVGSIFGLGRAPDRARLDSGGAPGTLSAAAPSRFRPGSFANSNAAGIPGRQGFSATVNFTLSRTRPSGQVTPLPIQDDGFGGFPDDPFGGLPIPIPTLPGTQSNLGLNTSFSPTRFWNVSWQTQYNVTAGRFESHQLQLQRDLHDWRAQFNFVRSANGNFALFFSVYLLNLPDIKFDYNQTTLQP
;
A
#
# COMPACT_ATOMS: atom_id res chain seq x y z
N MET A 1 -14.71 -49.61 -6.52
CA MET A 1 -15.20 -48.88 -7.72
C MET A 1 -14.14 -47.84 -8.06
N ALA A 2 -13.44 -48.03 -9.18
CA ALA A 2 -12.43 -47.10 -9.68
C ALA A 2 -12.97 -46.49 -10.99
N ASN A 3 -13.01 -45.16 -11.07
CA ASN A 3 -13.39 -44.43 -12.29
C ASN A 3 -12.23 -44.44 -13.29
N GLU A 4 -12.56 -44.55 -14.58
CA GLU A 4 -11.62 -44.64 -15.72
C GLU A 4 -10.88 -43.34 -16.06
N SER A 5 -11.15 -42.25 -15.35
CA SER A 5 -10.36 -41.01 -15.37
C SER A 5 -9.71 -40.82 -14.00
N GLY A 6 -8.39 -40.93 -13.90
CA GLY A 6 -7.61 -40.89 -12.66
C GLY A 6 -7.60 -39.55 -11.90
N GLU A 7 -8.74 -38.87 -11.79
CA GLU A 7 -8.95 -37.65 -11.01
C GLU A 7 -9.80 -37.98 -9.77
N MET A 8 -9.27 -37.68 -8.58
CA MET A 8 -9.98 -37.83 -7.30
C MET A 8 -10.73 -36.52 -6.94
N PRO A 9 -11.94 -36.59 -6.37
CA PRO A 9 -12.66 -35.44 -5.82
C PRO A 9 -11.85 -34.63 -4.78
N PHE A 10 -12.08 -33.32 -4.66
CA PHE A 10 -11.34 -32.42 -3.76
C PHE A 10 -11.36 -32.87 -2.28
N LEU A 11 -12.50 -33.42 -1.82
CA LEU A 11 -12.62 -33.92 -0.44
C LEU A 11 -11.80 -35.20 -0.23
N ASP A 12 -11.75 -36.10 -1.21
CA ASP A 12 -10.92 -37.30 -1.17
C ASP A 12 -9.42 -36.95 -1.18
N HIS A 13 -9.06 -35.83 -1.83
CA HIS A 13 -7.70 -35.30 -1.80
C HIS A 13 -7.31 -34.74 -0.41
N LEU A 14 -8.25 -34.19 0.36
CA LEU A 14 -8.02 -33.77 1.74
C LEU A 14 -7.89 -34.95 2.71
N GLU A 15 -8.66 -36.02 2.50
CA GLU A 15 -8.53 -37.27 3.27
C GLU A 15 -7.16 -37.93 3.01
N GLU A 16 -6.71 -37.92 1.74
CA GLU A 16 -5.38 -38.40 1.38
C GLU A 16 -4.28 -37.53 2.03
N LEU A 17 -4.43 -36.20 2.04
CA LEU A 17 -3.49 -35.30 2.73
C LEU A 17 -3.36 -35.66 4.22
N ARG A 18 -4.48 -35.89 4.92
CA ARG A 18 -4.49 -36.29 6.33
C ARG A 18 -3.72 -37.59 6.56
N SER A 19 -3.99 -38.61 5.75
CA SER A 19 -3.33 -39.92 5.88
C SER A 19 -1.82 -39.81 5.66
N ARG A 20 -1.40 -39.10 4.62
CA ARG A 20 0.03 -38.88 4.29
C ARG A 20 0.74 -38.07 5.38
N LEU A 21 0.07 -37.07 5.96
CA LEU A 21 0.60 -36.27 7.07
C LEU A 21 0.85 -37.13 8.32
N ILE A 22 -0.05 -38.07 8.63
CA ILE A 22 0.10 -38.99 9.77
C ILE A 22 1.33 -39.89 9.56
N TYR A 23 1.50 -40.47 8.37
CA TYR A 23 2.69 -41.29 8.08
C TYR A 23 3.99 -40.48 8.10
N ALA A 24 3.96 -39.24 7.61
CA ALA A 24 5.10 -38.32 7.70
C ALA A 24 5.46 -38.00 9.16
N LEU A 25 4.46 -37.76 10.00
CA LEU A 25 4.65 -37.50 11.43
C LEU A 25 5.25 -38.70 12.17
N ILE A 26 4.74 -39.91 11.91
CA ILE A 26 5.27 -41.15 12.49
C ILE A 26 6.73 -41.34 12.08
N ALA A 27 7.06 -41.11 10.80
CA ALA A 27 8.43 -41.22 10.31
C ALA A 27 9.38 -40.24 11.01
N ILE A 28 8.95 -38.99 11.22
CA ILE A 28 9.73 -37.99 11.96
C ILE A 28 9.97 -38.45 13.39
N VAL A 29 8.93 -38.88 14.12
CA VAL A 29 9.07 -39.27 15.53
C VAL A 29 10.03 -40.46 15.69
N VAL A 30 9.91 -41.48 14.84
CA VAL A 30 10.79 -42.66 14.87
C VAL A 30 12.24 -42.27 14.54
N CYS A 31 12.45 -41.48 13.48
CA CYS A 31 13.79 -41.08 13.06
C CYS A 31 14.45 -40.10 14.05
N VAL A 32 13.68 -39.23 14.71
CA VAL A 32 14.18 -38.37 15.80
C VAL A 32 14.61 -39.20 17.00
N GLY A 33 13.86 -40.26 17.35
CA GLY A 33 14.30 -41.22 18.38
C GLY A 33 15.65 -41.88 18.02
N ILE A 34 15.80 -42.31 16.77
CA ILE A 34 17.06 -42.88 16.24
C ILE A 34 18.18 -41.84 16.23
N GLY A 35 17.88 -40.58 15.88
CA GLY A 35 18.82 -39.47 15.87
C GLY A 35 19.33 -39.13 17.27
N ILE A 36 18.45 -39.08 18.27
CA ILE A 36 18.85 -38.90 19.68
C ILE A 36 19.72 -40.06 20.16
N TRP A 37 19.34 -41.30 19.81
CA TRP A 37 20.14 -42.48 20.12
C TRP A 37 21.54 -42.42 19.47
N ALA A 38 21.63 -41.99 18.21
CA ALA A 38 22.90 -41.81 17.50
C ALA A 38 23.79 -40.74 18.15
N VAL A 39 23.22 -39.60 18.57
CA VAL A 39 23.99 -38.54 19.25
C VAL A 39 24.57 -39.00 20.58
N LEU A 40 23.83 -39.83 21.32
CA LEU A 40 24.27 -40.35 22.62
C LEU A 40 25.31 -41.46 22.53
N ASN A 41 25.33 -42.26 21.45
CA ASN A 41 26.15 -43.48 21.36
C ASN A 41 27.27 -43.42 20.30
N LEU A 42 27.25 -42.47 19.35
CA LEU A 42 28.21 -42.43 18.23
C LEU A 42 29.18 -41.24 18.28
N ASP A 43 29.35 -40.59 19.43
CA ASP A 43 30.26 -39.44 19.65
C ASP A 43 30.18 -38.34 18.57
N LEU A 44 28.98 -38.13 17.99
CA LEU A 44 28.75 -37.16 16.91
C LEU A 44 29.08 -35.71 17.32
N LEU A 45 29.08 -35.44 18.62
CA LEU A 45 29.49 -34.17 19.22
C LEU A 45 30.99 -33.89 19.01
N VAL A 46 31.82 -34.92 18.99
CA VAL A 46 33.27 -34.81 18.76
C VAL A 46 33.54 -34.49 17.29
N LEU A 47 32.82 -35.16 16.38
CA LEU A 47 32.91 -34.91 14.95
C LEU A 47 32.55 -33.44 14.63
N LEU A 48 31.43 -32.94 15.16
CA LEU A 48 30.99 -31.56 14.89
C LEU A 48 31.92 -30.48 15.49
N LYS A 49 32.72 -30.83 16.50
CA LYS A 49 33.67 -29.93 17.18
C LYS A 49 35.02 -29.81 16.46
N GLU A 50 35.37 -30.80 15.64
CA GLU A 50 36.68 -30.90 14.98
C GLU A 50 37.15 -29.60 14.27
N PRO A 51 36.30 -28.87 13.52
CA PRO A 51 36.75 -27.68 12.77
C PRO A 51 37.14 -26.48 13.64
N ILE A 52 36.62 -26.38 14.86
CA ILE A 52 36.91 -25.26 15.78
C ILE A 52 37.94 -25.62 16.85
N ALA A 53 38.23 -26.92 17.04
CA ALA A 53 39.18 -27.42 18.01
C ALA A 53 40.56 -26.75 18.00
N PRO A 54 41.20 -26.44 16.84
CA PRO A 54 42.55 -25.85 16.84
C PRO A 54 42.60 -24.37 17.28
N TYR A 55 41.45 -23.69 17.38
CA TYR A 55 41.38 -22.26 17.73
C TYR A 55 40.86 -22.00 19.16
N LEU A 56 40.67 -23.05 19.96
CA LEU A 56 40.14 -22.98 21.33
C LEU A 56 41.29 -23.13 22.35
N PRO A 57 41.44 -22.21 23.34
CA PRO A 57 42.55 -22.22 24.32
C PRO A 57 42.70 -23.54 25.10
N ASP A 58 41.57 -24.19 25.44
CA ASP A 58 41.52 -25.47 26.17
C ASP A 58 40.87 -26.60 25.35
N GLY A 59 40.61 -26.35 24.06
CA GLY A 59 39.87 -27.28 23.21
C GLY A 59 38.46 -27.60 23.72
N ARG A 60 37.82 -26.76 24.54
CA ARG A 60 36.46 -26.98 25.10
C ARG A 60 35.56 -25.77 24.82
N LEU A 61 34.31 -26.03 24.44
CA LEU A 61 33.29 -24.99 24.25
C LEU A 61 32.64 -24.66 25.59
N THR A 62 32.40 -23.37 25.86
CA THR A 62 31.81 -22.92 27.12
C THR A 62 30.30 -23.14 27.12
N ILE A 63 29.78 -23.66 28.24
CA ILE A 63 28.35 -23.85 28.51
C ILE A 63 27.93 -22.84 29.59
N LEU A 64 26.81 -22.13 29.40
CA LEU A 64 26.36 -21.06 30.32
C LEU A 64 25.22 -21.52 31.22
N GLY A 65 24.38 -22.45 30.77
CA GLY A 65 23.24 -23.00 31.51
C GLY A 65 23.35 -24.50 31.77
N VAL A 66 22.80 -24.97 32.90
CA VAL A 66 22.79 -26.39 33.29
C VAL A 66 21.94 -27.24 32.34
N THR A 67 20.90 -26.66 31.73
CA THR A 67 20.01 -27.34 30.77
C THR A 67 20.57 -27.38 29.36
N ASP A 68 21.63 -26.63 29.06
CA ASP A 68 22.17 -26.49 27.70
C ASP A 68 22.61 -27.85 27.15
N GLN A 69 23.29 -28.67 27.95
CA GLN A 69 23.78 -29.99 27.54
C GLN A 69 22.64 -30.94 27.12
N PHE A 70 21.49 -30.87 27.80
CA PHE A 70 20.31 -31.64 27.43
C PHE A 70 19.67 -31.12 26.14
N MET A 71 19.50 -29.80 26.02
CA MET A 71 18.91 -29.16 24.85
C MET A 71 19.74 -29.39 23.58
N ILE A 72 21.05 -29.51 23.74
CA ILE A 72 21.99 -29.82 22.67
C ILE A 72 21.70 -31.20 22.06
N VAL A 73 21.61 -32.24 22.90
CA VAL A 73 21.33 -33.61 22.45
C VAL A 73 19.98 -33.68 21.75
N LEU A 74 18.98 -32.99 22.29
CA LEU A 74 17.63 -32.97 21.73
C LEU A 74 17.58 -32.23 20.39
N LYS A 75 18.18 -31.04 20.28
CA LYS A 75 18.25 -30.27 19.03
C LYS A 75 19.02 -31.03 17.94
N LEU A 76 20.20 -31.57 18.27
CA LEU A 76 21.05 -32.28 17.31
C LEU A 76 20.40 -33.61 16.88
N GLY A 77 19.84 -34.36 17.83
CA GLY A 77 19.10 -35.59 17.56
C GLY A 77 17.85 -35.34 16.71
N PHE A 78 17.16 -34.21 16.93
CA PHE A 78 16.05 -33.78 16.09
C PHE A 78 16.50 -33.50 14.64
N ILE A 79 17.60 -32.76 14.46
CA ILE A 79 18.13 -32.44 13.12
C ILE A 79 18.54 -33.72 12.39
N ILE A 80 19.30 -34.60 13.04
CA ILE A 80 19.72 -35.89 12.45
C ILE A 80 18.50 -36.74 12.14
N GLY A 81 17.51 -36.77 13.03
CA GLY A 81 16.26 -37.48 12.81
C GLY A 81 15.46 -36.94 11.63
N MET A 82 15.43 -35.63 11.43
CA MET A 82 14.81 -35.01 10.25
C MET A 82 15.54 -35.39 8.96
N VAL A 83 16.88 -35.46 8.99
CA VAL A 83 17.68 -35.92 7.84
C VAL A 83 17.40 -37.39 7.53
N LEU A 84 17.34 -38.26 8.54
CA LEU A 84 16.98 -39.68 8.38
C LEU A 84 15.53 -39.87 7.92
N ALA A 85 14.61 -39.00 8.35
CA ALA A 85 13.22 -39.02 7.91
C ALA A 85 13.04 -38.51 6.47
N SER A 86 13.99 -37.72 5.95
CA SER A 86 13.87 -37.03 4.65
C SER A 86 13.47 -37.93 3.47
N PRO A 87 13.97 -39.18 3.31
CA PRO A 87 13.55 -40.02 2.18
C PRO A 87 12.09 -40.45 2.28
N VAL A 88 11.61 -40.71 3.51
CA VAL A 88 10.22 -41.08 3.78
C VAL A 88 9.31 -39.87 3.58
N LEU A 89 9.73 -38.69 4.05
CA LEU A 89 9.00 -37.44 3.85
C LEU A 89 8.85 -37.10 2.37
N MET A 90 9.94 -37.19 1.60
CA MET A 90 9.91 -36.98 0.15
C MET A 90 9.00 -37.99 -0.56
N TYR A 91 8.99 -39.25 -0.14
CA TYR A 91 8.07 -40.25 -0.69
C TYR A 91 6.60 -39.93 -0.39
N GLN A 92 6.27 -39.50 0.83
CA GLN A 92 4.88 -39.18 1.19
C GLN A 92 4.39 -37.88 0.51
N ILE A 93 5.27 -36.88 0.39
CA ILE A 93 5.01 -35.67 -0.41
C ILE A 93 4.77 -36.07 -1.87
N TRP A 94 5.61 -36.91 -2.46
CA TRP A 94 5.41 -37.41 -3.81
C TRP A 94 4.10 -38.19 -3.97
N ALA A 95 3.78 -39.09 -3.04
CA ALA A 95 2.56 -39.90 -3.10
C ALA A 95 1.31 -39.01 -3.11
N PHE A 96 1.33 -37.91 -2.34
CA PHE A 96 0.29 -36.89 -2.34
C PHE A 96 0.22 -36.06 -3.64
N LEU A 97 1.36 -35.68 -4.23
CA LEU A 97 1.36 -34.93 -5.49
C LEU A 97 1.07 -35.81 -6.72
N SER A 98 1.35 -37.12 -6.66
CA SER A 98 1.28 -38.04 -7.79
C SER A 98 -0.07 -38.09 -8.54
N PRO A 99 -1.25 -37.92 -7.91
CA PRO A 99 -2.54 -37.89 -8.61
C PRO A 99 -2.74 -36.62 -9.45
N ALA A 100 -1.97 -35.55 -9.20
CA ALA A 100 -2.10 -34.26 -9.89
C ALA A 100 -1.17 -34.09 -11.12
N LEU A 101 -0.37 -35.11 -11.46
CA LEU A 101 0.60 -35.05 -12.57
C LEU A 101 0.27 -36.05 -13.69
N TYR A 102 0.55 -35.67 -14.95
CA TYR A 102 0.30 -36.53 -16.12
C TYR A 102 1.15 -37.81 -16.09
N GLU A 103 0.68 -38.92 -16.67
CA GLU A 103 1.36 -40.23 -16.64
C GLU A 103 2.82 -40.21 -17.14
N ARG A 104 3.15 -39.30 -18.07
CA ARG A 104 4.52 -39.10 -18.57
C ARG A 104 5.41 -38.39 -17.56
N GLU A 105 4.85 -37.52 -16.71
CA GLU A 105 5.55 -36.74 -15.69
C GLU A 105 5.79 -37.58 -14.42
N ARG A 106 4.85 -38.47 -14.10
CA ARG A 106 4.93 -39.42 -12.97
C ARG A 106 6.18 -40.31 -13.01
N LYS A 107 6.61 -40.75 -14.20
CA LYS A 107 7.81 -41.60 -14.37
C LYS A 107 9.15 -40.85 -14.27
N LEU A 108 9.13 -39.51 -14.35
CA LEU A 108 10.32 -38.67 -14.37
C LEU A 108 10.72 -38.13 -12.99
N MET A 109 9.76 -38.00 -12.07
CA MET A 109 10.03 -37.45 -10.74
C MET A 109 10.78 -38.39 -9.80
N LEU A 110 10.57 -39.71 -9.87
CA LEU A 110 11.23 -40.67 -8.99
C LEU A 110 12.78 -40.66 -9.12
N PRO A 111 13.39 -40.71 -10.34
CA PRO A 111 14.83 -40.58 -10.47
C PRO A 111 15.33 -39.16 -10.14
N ALA A 112 14.54 -38.12 -10.37
CA ALA A 112 14.91 -36.75 -9.98
C ALA A 112 15.02 -36.59 -8.46
N LEU A 113 14.12 -37.22 -7.70
CA LEU A 113 14.07 -37.18 -6.24
C LEU A 113 15.29 -37.90 -5.62
N PHE A 114 15.73 -39.03 -6.21
CA PHE A 114 16.97 -39.69 -5.81
C PHE A 114 18.22 -38.86 -6.15
N VAL A 115 18.25 -38.22 -7.33
CA VAL A 115 19.35 -37.32 -7.71
C VAL A 115 19.41 -36.09 -6.81
N GLY A 116 18.27 -35.56 -6.37
CA GLY A 116 18.19 -34.48 -5.37
C GLY A 116 18.81 -34.90 -4.05
N LEU A 117 18.42 -36.05 -3.49
CA LEU A 117 19.01 -36.58 -2.26
C LEU A 117 20.54 -36.68 -2.33
N VAL A 118 21.08 -37.15 -3.47
CA VAL A 118 22.54 -37.24 -3.69
C VAL A 118 23.16 -35.84 -3.79
N LEU A 119 22.54 -34.90 -4.50
CA LEU A 119 23.02 -33.52 -4.62
C LEU A 119 23.00 -32.77 -3.28
N PHE A 120 21.94 -32.92 -2.50
CA PHE A 120 21.83 -32.36 -1.16
C PHE A 120 22.93 -32.92 -0.24
N SER A 121 23.14 -34.24 -0.26
CA SER A 121 24.19 -34.89 0.52
C SER A 121 25.59 -34.43 0.11
N LEU A 122 25.82 -34.24 -1.19
CA LEU A 122 27.05 -33.68 -1.74
C LEU A 122 27.26 -32.23 -1.28
N GLY A 123 26.19 -31.43 -1.23
CA GLY A 123 26.22 -30.06 -0.71
C GLY A 123 26.56 -29.99 0.77
N VAL A 124 25.98 -30.86 1.60
CA VAL A 124 26.32 -30.97 3.03
C VAL A 124 27.78 -31.41 3.22
N TRP A 125 28.25 -32.37 2.42
CA TRP A 125 29.64 -32.81 2.46
C TRP A 125 30.62 -31.69 2.06
N ALA A 126 30.33 -30.93 1.00
CA ALA A 126 31.15 -29.79 0.58
C ALA A 126 31.13 -28.65 1.62
N ALA A 127 30.00 -28.44 2.29
CA ALA A 127 29.87 -27.45 3.34
C ALA A 127 30.76 -27.79 4.54
N TRP A 128 30.70 -29.04 4.99
CA TRP A 128 31.49 -29.55 6.10
C TRP A 128 33.00 -29.46 5.83
N THR A 129 33.41 -29.90 4.64
CA THR A 129 34.85 -30.04 4.30
C THR A 129 35.52 -28.73 3.89
N TRP A 130 34.81 -27.83 3.20
CA TRP A 130 35.43 -26.62 2.63
C TRP A 130 34.92 -25.33 3.25
N VAL A 131 33.60 -25.18 3.41
CA VAL A 131 33.01 -23.88 3.78
C VAL A 131 33.13 -23.60 5.27
N VAL A 132 32.81 -24.57 6.13
CA VAL A 132 32.86 -24.42 7.60
C VAL A 132 34.27 -24.08 8.12
N PRO A 133 35.36 -24.80 7.77
CA PRO A 133 36.70 -24.45 8.27
C PRO A 133 37.17 -23.08 7.76
N PHE A 134 36.87 -22.74 6.51
CA PHE A 134 37.26 -21.46 5.92
C PHE A 134 36.54 -20.26 6.55
N THR A 135 35.25 -20.39 6.87
CA THR A 135 34.51 -19.30 7.54
C THR A 135 34.96 -19.10 8.97
N ILE A 136 35.29 -20.17 9.71
CA ILE A 136 35.84 -20.08 11.07
C ILE A 136 37.21 -19.39 11.06
N ASP A 137 38.11 -19.78 10.15
CA ASP A 137 39.45 -19.21 10.03
C ASP A 137 39.41 -17.69 9.75
N ILE A 138 38.56 -17.26 8.83
CA ILE A 138 38.34 -15.83 8.55
C ILE A 138 37.75 -15.11 9.76
N ALA A 139 36.69 -15.66 10.37
CA ALA A 139 36.01 -15.03 11.49
C ALA A 139 36.95 -14.78 12.68
N LEU A 140 37.89 -15.70 12.93
CA LEU A 140 38.86 -15.60 14.01
C LEU A 140 40.09 -14.77 13.65
N THR A 141 40.47 -14.69 12.36
CA THR A 141 41.55 -13.80 11.89
C THR A 141 41.22 -12.31 12.14
N PHE A 142 39.94 -11.92 12.12
CA PHE A 142 39.51 -10.55 12.41
C PHE A 142 39.63 -10.13 13.88
N GLN A 143 39.89 -11.07 14.81
CA GLN A 143 39.77 -10.82 16.24
C GLN A 143 40.92 -9.98 16.82
N GLY A 144 42.13 -10.00 16.23
CA GLY A 144 43.32 -9.32 16.78
C GLY A 144 43.69 -9.77 18.21
N ASP A 145 44.88 -9.40 18.69
CA ASP A 145 45.38 -9.80 20.02
C ASP A 145 44.62 -9.14 21.21
N THR A 146 43.60 -8.31 20.93
CA THR A 146 42.95 -7.44 21.92
C THR A 146 41.76 -8.09 22.65
N PHE A 147 41.19 -9.18 22.13
CA PHE A 147 39.96 -9.78 22.65
C PHE A 147 40.09 -11.29 22.92
N ASN A 148 39.63 -11.76 24.08
CA ASN A 148 39.46 -13.18 24.39
C ASN A 148 38.04 -13.62 24.01
N ALA A 149 37.87 -14.29 22.86
CA ALA A 149 36.56 -14.80 22.44
C ALA A 149 36.13 -16.03 23.25
N MET A 150 35.02 -15.89 23.97
CA MET A 150 34.32 -17.02 24.61
C MET A 150 33.24 -17.54 23.68
N ILE A 151 33.54 -18.59 22.91
CA ILE A 151 32.60 -19.19 21.96
C ILE A 151 31.71 -20.21 22.68
N THR A 152 30.42 -19.92 22.79
CA THR A 152 29.44 -20.83 23.39
C THR A 152 29.03 -21.91 22.41
N TYR A 153 28.74 -23.09 22.94
CA TYR A 153 28.31 -24.24 22.14
C TYR A 153 27.10 -23.92 21.26
N GLU A 154 26.05 -23.30 21.81
CA GLU A 154 24.81 -23.05 21.08
C GLU A 154 25.02 -22.19 19.83
N LYS A 155 25.86 -21.16 19.93
CA LYS A 155 26.17 -20.26 18.82
C LYS A 155 26.99 -20.95 17.74
N TYR A 156 27.96 -21.78 18.13
CA TYR A 156 28.78 -22.54 17.18
C TYR A 156 27.96 -23.59 16.41
N PHE A 157 27.16 -24.41 17.10
CA PHE A 157 26.39 -25.46 16.43
C PHE A 157 25.27 -24.88 15.58
N GLY A 158 24.60 -23.81 16.04
CA GLY A 158 23.62 -23.09 15.23
C GLY A 158 24.25 -22.54 13.94
N PHE A 159 25.46 -21.97 14.04
CA PHE A 159 26.23 -21.48 12.91
C PHE A 159 26.58 -22.59 11.91
N VAL A 160 27.15 -23.72 12.39
CA VAL A 160 27.53 -24.85 11.52
C VAL A 160 26.30 -25.47 10.84
N VAL A 161 25.23 -25.75 11.59
CA VAL A 161 23.99 -26.34 11.05
C VAL A 161 23.37 -25.43 9.99
N GLN A 162 23.34 -24.11 10.21
CA GLN A 162 22.84 -23.16 9.24
C GLN A 162 23.62 -23.21 7.92
N ILE A 163 24.96 -23.28 7.99
CA ILE A 163 25.82 -23.38 6.80
C ILE A 163 25.58 -24.69 6.04
N LEU A 164 25.54 -25.83 6.76
CA LEU A 164 25.30 -27.15 6.16
C LEU A 164 23.95 -27.21 5.44
N LEU A 165 22.89 -26.71 6.07
CA LEU A 165 21.54 -26.72 5.51
C LEU A 165 21.41 -25.73 4.34
N ALA A 166 21.99 -24.53 4.46
CA ALA A 166 22.00 -23.54 3.40
C ALA A 166 22.67 -24.10 2.13
N LEU A 167 23.89 -24.65 2.25
CA LEU A 167 24.60 -25.16 1.08
C LEU A 167 23.96 -26.43 0.52
N GLY A 168 23.43 -27.32 1.38
CA GLY A 168 22.64 -28.48 0.94
C GLY A 168 21.47 -28.07 0.05
N LEU A 169 20.68 -27.08 0.46
CA LEU A 169 19.57 -26.54 -0.33
C LEU A 169 20.04 -25.85 -1.62
N MET A 170 21.20 -25.17 -1.60
CA MET A 170 21.76 -24.54 -2.80
C MET A 170 22.12 -25.56 -3.88
N PHE A 171 22.61 -26.74 -3.48
CA PHE A 171 22.98 -27.81 -4.41
C PHE A 171 21.78 -28.44 -5.15
N GLU A 172 20.54 -28.16 -4.72
CA GLU A 172 19.32 -28.56 -5.42
C GLU A 172 18.99 -27.65 -6.62
N LEU A 173 19.58 -26.47 -6.69
CA LEU A 173 19.31 -25.47 -7.74
C LEU A 173 19.51 -26.03 -9.17
N PRO A 174 20.60 -26.76 -9.50
CA PRO A 174 20.77 -27.38 -10.81
C PRO A 174 19.66 -28.37 -11.16
N LEU A 175 19.21 -29.18 -10.20
CA LEU A 175 18.15 -30.17 -10.41
C LEU A 175 16.84 -29.48 -10.76
N VAL A 176 16.46 -28.46 -10.00
CA VAL A 176 15.23 -27.68 -10.23
C VAL A 176 15.24 -27.06 -11.63
N MET A 177 16.36 -26.48 -12.05
CA MET A 177 16.47 -25.88 -13.39
C MET A 177 16.40 -26.91 -14.52
N ILE A 178 17.00 -28.09 -14.33
CA ILE A 178 16.90 -29.19 -15.30
C ILE A 178 15.46 -29.68 -15.39
N LEU A 179 14.76 -29.83 -14.26
CA LEU A 179 13.37 -30.30 -14.22
C LEU A 179 12.42 -29.32 -14.90
N LEU A 180 12.54 -28.02 -14.61
CA LEU A 180 11.78 -26.95 -15.28
C LEU A 180 12.07 -26.89 -16.79
N ALA A 181 13.32 -27.14 -17.20
CA ALA A 181 13.69 -27.25 -18.61
C ALA A 181 13.11 -28.49 -19.29
N MET A 182 12.97 -29.59 -18.55
CA MET A 182 12.47 -30.86 -19.06
C MET A 182 10.94 -30.84 -19.26
N VAL A 183 10.21 -30.20 -18.33
CA VAL A 183 8.75 -29.92 -18.37
C VAL A 183 8.40 -28.87 -19.44
N GLY A 184 9.37 -28.03 -19.83
CA GLY A 184 9.19 -27.04 -20.90
C GLY A 184 8.65 -25.68 -20.43
N LEU A 185 8.59 -25.46 -19.11
CA LEU A 185 8.26 -24.15 -18.51
C LEU A 185 9.33 -23.10 -18.84
N MET A 186 10.60 -23.52 -18.94
CA MET A 186 11.71 -22.63 -19.26
C MET A 186 12.67 -23.28 -20.27
N THR A 187 13.17 -22.51 -21.23
CA THR A 187 14.15 -22.99 -22.22
C THR A 187 15.58 -22.61 -21.83
N SER A 188 16.57 -23.40 -22.26
CA SER A 188 18.00 -23.10 -22.04
C SER A 188 18.40 -21.69 -22.54
N LYS A 189 17.79 -21.20 -23.62
CA LYS A 189 17.98 -19.82 -24.11
C LYS A 189 17.42 -18.76 -23.16
N GLN A 190 16.29 -19.03 -22.49
CA GLN A 190 15.72 -18.14 -21.48
C GLN A 190 16.56 -18.09 -20.21
N TYR A 191 17.08 -19.24 -19.73
CA TYR A 191 18.03 -19.22 -18.60
C TYR A 191 19.28 -18.40 -18.93
N SER A 192 19.84 -18.57 -20.13
CA SER A 192 21.01 -17.78 -20.54
C SER A 192 20.74 -16.26 -20.65
N SER A 193 19.53 -15.84 -21.02
CA SER A 193 19.19 -14.40 -21.05
C SER A 193 18.90 -13.83 -19.66
N TRP A 194 18.64 -14.69 -18.67
CA TRP A 194 18.36 -14.33 -17.28
C TRP A 194 19.61 -14.34 -16.37
N ARG A 195 20.80 -14.63 -16.89
CA ARG A 195 22.08 -14.63 -16.12
C ARG A 195 22.26 -13.37 -15.25
N ARG A 196 21.91 -12.19 -15.77
CA ARG A 196 22.00 -10.92 -15.02
C ARG A 196 21.06 -10.85 -13.81
N PHE A 197 19.89 -11.49 -13.87
CA PHE A 197 18.98 -11.59 -12.73
C PHE A 197 19.45 -12.65 -11.74
N ALA A 198 20.03 -13.75 -12.24
CA ALA A 198 20.61 -14.80 -11.41
C ALA A 198 21.79 -14.28 -10.56
N VAL A 199 22.62 -13.36 -11.10
CA VAL A 199 23.69 -12.72 -10.33
C VAL A 199 23.15 -11.91 -9.17
N VAL A 200 22.14 -11.07 -9.39
CA VAL A 200 21.51 -10.28 -8.32
C VAL A 200 20.85 -11.19 -7.27
N LEU A 201 20.15 -12.23 -7.72
CA LEU A 201 19.53 -13.22 -6.83
C LEU A 201 20.57 -14.02 -6.02
N ALA A 202 21.72 -14.34 -6.61
CA ALA A 202 22.81 -15.03 -5.92
C ALA A 202 23.50 -14.14 -4.86
N PHE A 203 23.60 -12.83 -5.11
CA PHE A 203 24.05 -11.87 -4.09
C PHE A 203 23.02 -11.69 -2.98
N LEU A 204 21.72 -11.64 -3.31
CA LEU A 204 20.65 -11.57 -2.33
C LEU A 204 20.61 -12.84 -1.46
N ALA A 205 20.72 -14.02 -2.09
CA ALA A 205 20.79 -15.29 -1.40
C ALA A 205 22.06 -15.41 -0.55
N GLY A 206 23.23 -14.97 -1.06
CA GLY A 206 24.47 -14.91 -0.28
C GLY A 206 24.37 -13.99 0.93
N ALA A 207 23.70 -12.85 0.80
CA ALA A 207 23.45 -11.92 1.91
C ALA A 207 22.50 -12.50 2.97
N LEU A 208 21.49 -13.27 2.55
CA LEU A 208 20.51 -13.89 3.45
C LEU A 208 21.07 -15.13 4.16
N LEU A 209 21.88 -15.92 3.45
CA LEU A 209 22.37 -17.22 3.91
C LEU A 209 23.70 -17.10 4.68
N SER A 210 24.46 -16.03 4.48
CA SER A 210 25.69 -15.74 5.24
C SER A 210 25.37 -15.38 6.70
N PRO A 211 25.90 -16.13 7.68
CA PRO A 211 25.66 -15.84 9.10
C PRO A 211 26.37 -14.57 9.61
N GLY A 212 27.39 -14.08 8.91
CA GLY A 212 28.34 -13.07 9.40
C GLY A 212 28.00 -11.61 9.12
N ALA A 213 26.95 -11.31 8.34
CA ALA A 213 26.59 -9.96 7.88
C ALA A 213 27.77 -9.13 7.31
N ASP A 214 28.83 -9.79 6.85
CA ASP A 214 30.02 -9.21 6.27
C ASP A 214 30.11 -9.49 4.75
N VAL A 215 30.73 -8.56 4.02
CA VAL A 215 30.82 -8.59 2.56
C VAL A 215 31.59 -9.81 2.06
N ILE A 216 32.59 -10.28 2.81
CA ILE A 216 33.46 -11.39 2.41
C ILE A 216 32.69 -12.70 2.47
N SER A 217 32.00 -12.99 3.58
CA SER A 217 31.15 -14.18 3.69
C SER A 217 30.00 -14.16 2.68
N MET A 218 29.40 -12.99 2.42
CA MET A 218 28.38 -12.85 1.37
C MET A 218 28.92 -13.25 -0.01
N VAL A 219 30.09 -12.75 -0.41
CA VAL A 219 30.74 -13.11 -1.68
C VAL A 219 31.10 -14.60 -1.72
N LEU A 220 31.58 -15.15 -0.60
CA LEU A 220 31.93 -16.56 -0.47
C LEU A 220 30.74 -17.49 -0.74
N PHE A 221 29.53 -17.12 -0.31
CA PHE A 221 28.31 -17.88 -0.62
C PHE A 221 27.79 -17.62 -2.04
N THR A 222 27.97 -16.42 -2.58
CA THR A 222 27.52 -16.08 -3.93
C THR A 222 28.28 -16.84 -5.02
N ILE A 223 29.59 -17.08 -4.86
CA ILE A 223 30.42 -17.75 -5.88
C ILE A 223 29.94 -19.20 -6.17
N PRO A 224 29.75 -20.08 -5.16
CA PRO A 224 29.19 -21.42 -5.35
C PRO A 224 27.80 -21.42 -5.99
N ILE A 225 26.92 -20.48 -5.59
CA ILE A 225 25.56 -20.38 -6.16
C ILE A 225 25.61 -20.08 -7.66
N LEU A 226 26.49 -19.15 -8.08
CA LEU A 226 26.68 -18.82 -9.49
C LEU A 226 27.24 -20.00 -10.28
N LEU A 227 28.16 -20.75 -9.69
CA LEU A 227 28.73 -21.94 -10.30
C LEU A 227 27.65 -23.03 -10.50
N LEU A 228 26.84 -23.29 -9.47
CA LEU A 228 25.71 -24.23 -9.54
C LEU A 228 24.66 -23.78 -10.56
N TYR A 229 24.40 -22.47 -10.67
CA TYR A 229 23.54 -21.92 -11.71
C TYR A 229 24.09 -22.23 -13.12
N GLU A 230 25.38 -22.00 -13.39
CA GLU A 230 25.96 -22.33 -14.69
C GLU A 230 25.92 -23.84 -14.99
N ILE A 231 26.13 -24.69 -13.98
CA ILE A 231 25.98 -26.16 -14.10
C ILE A 231 24.53 -26.51 -14.50
N GLY A 232 23.53 -25.90 -13.87
CA GLY A 232 22.13 -26.16 -14.22
C GLY A 232 21.75 -25.62 -15.61
N VAL A 233 22.33 -24.49 -16.04
CA VAL A 233 22.16 -23.98 -17.43
C VAL A 233 22.75 -24.95 -18.45
N ALA A 234 23.94 -25.50 -18.17
CA ALA A 234 24.57 -26.52 -19.00
C ALA A 234 23.75 -27.82 -19.04
N GLY A 235 23.22 -28.26 -17.88
CA GLY A 235 22.31 -29.41 -17.78
C GLY A 235 21.04 -29.23 -18.61
N ALA A 236 20.38 -28.07 -18.49
CA ALA A 236 19.21 -27.71 -19.30
C ALA A 236 19.52 -27.68 -20.81
N ALA A 237 20.71 -27.21 -21.20
CA ALA A 237 21.17 -27.22 -22.59
C ALA A 237 21.37 -28.64 -23.13
N MET A 238 21.92 -29.55 -22.32
CA MET A 238 22.16 -30.95 -22.70
C MET A 238 20.85 -31.72 -22.93
N VAL A 239 19.85 -31.48 -22.08
CA VAL A 239 18.48 -32.02 -22.23
C VAL A 239 17.81 -31.49 -23.50
N GLY A 240 17.95 -30.18 -23.77
CA GLY A 240 17.47 -29.56 -25.01
C GLY A 240 18.14 -30.12 -26.28
N ARG A 241 19.43 -30.47 -26.22
CA ARG A 241 20.18 -31.08 -27.33
C ARG A 241 19.78 -32.54 -27.59
N ARG A 242 19.44 -33.33 -26.55
CA ARG A 242 18.94 -34.71 -26.71
C ARG A 242 17.55 -34.76 -27.39
N LYS A 243 16.62 -33.86 -27.03
CA LYS A 243 15.32 -33.72 -27.73
C LYS A 243 15.50 -33.32 -29.21
N ARG A 244 16.48 -32.47 -29.53
CA ARG A 244 16.82 -32.09 -30.92
C ARG A 244 17.50 -33.20 -31.74
N ARG A 245 18.33 -34.04 -31.12
CA ARG A 245 18.96 -35.21 -31.79
C ARG A 245 17.96 -36.34 -32.06
N ALA A 246 16.94 -36.51 -31.22
CA ALA A 246 15.82 -37.42 -31.48
C ALA A 246 14.95 -36.92 -32.67
N ALA A 247 14.72 -35.61 -32.78
CA ALA A 247 14.05 -35.01 -33.94
C ALA A 247 14.90 -35.06 -35.23
N ALA A 248 16.24 -34.93 -35.14
CA ALA A 248 17.13 -35.01 -36.30
C ALA A 248 17.22 -36.42 -36.91
N ARG A 249 17.04 -37.49 -36.12
CA ARG A 249 16.93 -38.87 -36.63
C ARG A 249 15.63 -39.11 -37.42
N ALA A 250 14.55 -38.40 -37.12
CA ALA A 250 13.30 -38.45 -37.88
C ALA A 250 13.37 -37.69 -39.23
N ILE A 251 14.31 -36.75 -39.37
CA ILE A 251 14.53 -35.99 -40.60
C ILE A 251 15.42 -36.78 -41.59
N GLY A 252 16.32 -37.65 -41.10
CA GLY A 252 17.11 -38.55 -41.95
C GLY A 252 16.28 -39.55 -42.77
N THR A 253 15.13 -39.98 -42.25
CA THR A 253 14.17 -40.84 -42.96
C THR A 253 13.27 -40.09 -43.95
N ALA A 254 13.12 -38.77 -43.78
CA ALA A 254 12.34 -37.93 -44.70
C ALA A 254 13.14 -37.49 -45.94
N ILE A 255 14.48 -37.50 -45.87
CA ILE A 255 15.35 -37.08 -46.98
C ILE A 255 15.48 -38.16 -48.07
N ILE A 256 15.29 -39.45 -47.74
CA ILE A 256 15.27 -40.54 -48.73
C ILE A 256 13.92 -40.58 -49.50
N ALA A 257 12.83 -40.06 -48.91
CA ALA A 257 11.50 -40.03 -49.53
C ALA A 257 11.29 -38.82 -50.48
N CYS A 258 12.14 -37.80 -50.45
CA CYS A 258 12.01 -36.59 -51.27
C CYS A 258 12.92 -36.57 -52.52
N LEU A 259 13.64 -37.65 -52.84
CA LEU A 259 14.61 -37.71 -53.95
C LEU A 259 14.07 -38.29 -55.28
N LEU A 260 12.75 -38.49 -55.43
CA LEU A 260 12.18 -39.19 -56.59
C LEU A 260 11.08 -38.48 -57.41
N LEU A 261 10.95 -37.14 -57.39
CA LEU A 261 10.17 -36.44 -58.41
C LEU A 261 10.79 -35.09 -58.82
N PRO A 262 11.05 -34.85 -60.13
CA PRO A 262 11.68 -33.63 -60.61
C PRO A 262 10.68 -32.57 -61.11
N ALA A 263 11.13 -31.32 -60.97
CA ALA A 263 10.91 -30.13 -61.81
C ALA A 263 9.49 -29.55 -62.02
N ALA A 264 9.28 -28.33 -61.51
CA ALA A 264 9.45 -27.10 -62.32
C ALA A 264 9.40 -25.85 -61.43
N ALA A 265 10.32 -24.93 -61.68
CA ALA A 265 10.48 -23.67 -60.99
C ALA A 265 9.72 -22.54 -61.68
N SER A 266 9.18 -21.60 -60.91
CA SER A 266 9.09 -20.18 -61.30
C SER A 266 9.17 -19.31 -60.05
N ALA A 267 10.14 -18.40 -60.06
CA ALA A 267 10.32 -17.33 -59.09
C ALA A 267 9.15 -16.34 -59.13
N GLN A 268 8.76 -15.78 -57.98
CA GLN A 268 7.99 -14.53 -57.90
C GLN A 268 8.55 -13.64 -56.78
N ASP A 269 8.81 -12.40 -57.18
CA ASP A 269 9.41 -11.26 -56.50
C ASP A 269 8.65 -10.73 -55.26
N PRO A 270 9.28 -9.85 -54.45
CA PRO A 270 8.75 -9.38 -53.17
C PRO A 270 7.61 -8.35 -53.37
N ALA A 271 6.43 -8.66 -52.84
CA ALA A 271 5.29 -7.75 -52.87
C ALA A 271 5.36 -6.67 -51.76
N ARG A 272 5.30 -5.43 -52.23
CA ARG A 272 5.13 -4.14 -51.53
C ARG A 272 4.11 -4.17 -50.36
N PRO A 273 4.30 -3.34 -49.31
CA PRO A 273 3.28 -3.13 -48.29
C PRO A 273 2.05 -2.43 -48.89
N PRO A 274 0.81 -2.86 -48.59
CA PRO A 274 -0.37 -2.17 -49.08
C PRO A 274 -0.49 -0.80 -48.41
N SER A 275 -0.79 0.17 -49.28
CA SER A 275 -1.10 1.56 -48.99
C SER A 275 -2.21 1.72 -47.95
N VAL A 276 -2.00 2.71 -47.09
CA VAL A 276 -2.97 3.34 -46.20
C VAL A 276 -4.23 3.67 -46.98
N LEU A 277 -5.32 2.99 -46.65
CA LEU A 277 -6.67 3.51 -46.88
C LEU A 277 -7.13 4.11 -45.56
N ASP A 278 -7.38 5.43 -45.61
CA ASP A 278 -8.02 6.21 -44.57
C ASP A 278 -9.24 5.48 -44.01
N ARG A 279 -9.18 5.11 -42.73
CA ARG A 279 -10.37 5.00 -41.90
C ARG A 279 -10.28 6.06 -40.83
N GLY A 280 -10.92 7.18 -41.13
CA GLY A 280 -11.21 8.22 -40.15
C GLY A 280 -11.99 7.66 -38.97
N ALA A 281 -11.63 8.21 -37.80
CA ALA A 281 -12.46 8.43 -36.64
C ALA A 281 -13.57 7.39 -36.35
N ASP A 282 -13.28 6.46 -35.44
CA ASP A 282 -14.31 5.93 -34.54
C ASP A 282 -13.79 5.91 -33.10
N THR A 283 -13.51 7.12 -32.62
CA THR A 283 -13.51 7.45 -31.18
C THR A 283 -14.54 8.52 -30.94
N LEU A 284 -15.81 8.11 -30.91
CA LEU A 284 -16.87 8.80 -30.19
C LEU A 284 -17.39 7.76 -29.19
N GLY A 285 -17.08 7.91 -27.90
CA GLY A 285 -17.84 8.85 -27.10
C GLY A 285 -19.28 8.33 -26.98
N ARG A 286 -19.48 7.22 -26.25
CA ARG A 286 -20.82 6.70 -25.94
C ARG A 286 -21.52 7.71 -25.02
N ARG A 287 -22.16 8.71 -25.62
CA ARG A 287 -23.27 9.43 -24.97
C ARG A 287 -24.38 8.41 -24.69
N PRO A 288 -25.05 8.47 -23.53
CA PRO A 288 -26.28 7.74 -23.34
C PRO A 288 -27.37 8.47 -24.12
N THR A 289 -27.55 8.09 -25.38
CA THR A 289 -28.83 8.35 -26.04
C THR A 289 -29.80 7.32 -25.49
N GLY A 290 -30.75 7.79 -24.69
CA GLY A 290 -31.99 7.05 -24.49
C GLY A 290 -32.62 6.79 -25.85
N ASP A 291 -33.09 5.56 -26.02
CA ASP A 291 -34.10 5.07 -26.95
C ASP A 291 -33.70 3.72 -27.56
N GLY A 292 -34.62 2.76 -27.46
CA GLY A 292 -34.61 1.49 -28.18
C GLY A 292 -34.06 0.29 -27.39
N VAL A 293 -34.94 -0.70 -27.18
CA VAL A 293 -34.60 -2.09 -26.88
C VAL A 293 -33.53 -2.54 -27.90
N ARG A 294 -32.29 -2.78 -27.47
CA ARG A 294 -31.25 -3.30 -28.36
C ARG A 294 -31.43 -4.80 -28.49
N GLN A 295 -31.59 -5.26 -29.73
CA GLN A 295 -31.68 -6.68 -30.08
C GLN A 295 -30.47 -7.45 -29.53
N VAL A 296 -30.70 -8.67 -29.02
CA VAL A 296 -29.62 -9.58 -28.57
C VAL A 296 -28.60 -9.74 -29.69
N ASP A 297 -27.30 -9.63 -29.36
CA ASP A 297 -26.23 -9.85 -30.34
C ASP A 297 -26.43 -11.20 -31.04
N SER A 298 -26.42 -11.18 -32.38
CA SER A 298 -26.53 -12.36 -33.24
C SER A 298 -25.58 -13.49 -32.82
N THR A 299 -24.39 -13.17 -32.28
CA THR A 299 -23.44 -14.16 -31.82
C THR A 299 -23.86 -14.85 -30.52
N THR A 300 -24.45 -14.09 -29.58
CA THR A 300 -25.01 -14.59 -28.33
C THR A 300 -26.27 -15.39 -28.58
N ALA A 301 -27.18 -14.89 -29.42
CA ALA A 301 -28.40 -15.59 -29.81
C ALA A 301 -28.08 -16.97 -30.43
N LYS A 302 -27.08 -17.04 -31.34
CA LYS A 302 -26.64 -18.30 -31.94
C LYS A 302 -26.03 -19.28 -30.92
N ARG A 303 -25.26 -18.77 -29.94
CA ARG A 303 -24.71 -19.60 -28.85
C ARG A 303 -25.81 -20.21 -27.98
N LEU A 304 -26.85 -19.44 -27.69
CA LEU A 304 -27.97 -19.84 -26.83
C LEU A 304 -29.09 -20.60 -27.56
N GLY A 305 -28.96 -20.82 -28.87
CA GLY A 305 -30.00 -21.48 -29.68
C GLY A 305 -31.24 -20.61 -29.94
N LEU A 306 -31.16 -19.30 -29.72
CA LEU A 306 -32.26 -18.37 -30.00
C LEU A 306 -32.30 -18.01 -31.49
N PRO A 307 -33.50 -18.00 -32.12
CA PRO A 307 -33.65 -17.54 -33.49
C PRO A 307 -33.44 -16.03 -33.58
N THR A 308 -32.62 -15.56 -34.52
CA THR A 308 -32.30 -14.12 -34.68
C THR A 308 -33.30 -13.36 -35.54
N ALA A 309 -34.08 -14.07 -36.37
CA ALA A 309 -35.07 -13.51 -37.26
C ALA A 309 -36.17 -14.56 -37.55
N PRO A 310 -37.38 -14.13 -37.97
CA PRO A 310 -38.40 -15.01 -38.51
C PRO A 310 -37.85 -15.82 -39.69
N ARG A 311 -38.18 -17.11 -39.78
CA ARG A 311 -37.83 -17.94 -40.94
C ARG A 311 -38.74 -17.65 -42.13
N ARG A 312 -39.93 -17.10 -41.87
CA ARG A 312 -40.95 -16.83 -42.88
C ARG A 312 -41.10 -15.34 -43.12
N ILE A 313 -41.05 -14.99 -44.40
CA ILE A 313 -41.31 -13.64 -44.88
C ILE A 313 -42.68 -13.67 -45.53
N PHE A 314 -43.61 -12.89 -45.01
CA PHE A 314 -44.89 -12.71 -45.66
C PHE A 314 -44.70 -11.84 -46.92
N PRO A 315 -45.37 -12.14 -48.04
CA PRO A 315 -45.25 -11.36 -49.28
C PRO A 315 -45.64 -9.89 -49.05
N SER A 316 -45.20 -8.96 -49.89
CA SER A 316 -45.67 -7.57 -49.76
C SER A 316 -47.19 -7.48 -50.04
N PRO A 317 -47.95 -6.61 -49.35
CA PRO A 317 -49.36 -6.38 -49.67
C PRO A 317 -49.53 -5.97 -51.13
N ASP A 318 -50.53 -6.52 -51.81
CA ASP A 318 -50.93 -6.04 -53.13
C ASP A 318 -51.67 -4.69 -53.02
N SER A 319 -51.99 -4.07 -54.15
CA SER A 319 -52.64 -2.76 -54.19
C SER A 319 -54.01 -2.73 -53.49
N VAL A 320 -54.73 -3.86 -53.43
CA VAL A 320 -56.04 -4.00 -52.77
C VAL A 320 -55.87 -4.09 -51.26
N MET A 321 -54.98 -4.98 -50.80
CA MET A 321 -54.64 -5.14 -49.39
C MET A 321 -54.06 -3.84 -48.83
N GLN A 322 -53.23 -3.14 -49.59
CA GLN A 322 -52.68 -1.85 -49.19
C GLN A 322 -53.75 -0.77 -49.08
N SER A 323 -54.77 -0.81 -49.95
CA SER A 323 -55.94 0.07 -49.86
C SER A 323 -56.83 -0.23 -48.64
N LEU A 324 -56.93 -1.50 -48.23
CA LEU A 324 -57.64 -1.91 -47.01
C LEU A 324 -56.88 -1.51 -45.74
N LEU A 325 -55.56 -1.72 -45.72
CA LEU A 325 -54.67 -1.32 -44.61
C LEU A 325 -54.67 0.20 -44.38
N ASN A 326 -54.85 1.00 -45.44
CA ASN A 326 -54.89 2.46 -45.33
C ASN A 326 -56.26 3.00 -44.83
N ARG A 327 -57.28 2.16 -44.66
CA ARG A 327 -58.58 2.59 -44.10
C ARG A 327 -58.52 2.61 -42.57
N ARG A 328 -58.98 3.72 -41.97
CA ARG A 328 -59.09 3.84 -40.51
C ARG A 328 -59.97 2.72 -39.95
N GLY A 329 -59.43 1.97 -38.98
CA GLY A 329 -60.16 0.92 -38.25
C GLY A 329 -59.96 -0.51 -38.76
N PHE A 330 -59.14 -0.74 -39.79
CA PHE A 330 -58.80 -2.09 -40.26
C PHE A 330 -57.44 -2.54 -39.69
N ALA A 331 -57.42 -3.63 -38.93
CA ALA A 331 -56.20 -4.36 -38.55
C ALA A 331 -56.18 -5.69 -39.31
N VAL A 332 -55.13 -5.96 -40.08
CA VAL A 332 -55.01 -7.20 -40.85
C VAL A 332 -54.17 -8.19 -40.08
N THR A 333 -54.75 -9.36 -39.79
CA THR A 333 -53.99 -10.54 -39.37
C THR A 333 -53.71 -11.38 -40.60
N ARG A 334 -52.44 -11.67 -40.85
CA ARG A 334 -51.97 -12.39 -42.03
C ARG A 334 -51.64 -13.81 -41.62
N PHE A 335 -52.15 -14.77 -42.37
CA PHE A 335 -51.95 -16.18 -42.10
C PHE A 335 -51.13 -16.80 -43.23
N LEU A 336 -50.17 -17.66 -42.87
CA LEU A 336 -49.34 -18.41 -43.79
C LEU A 336 -49.24 -19.86 -43.26
N GLY A 337 -49.31 -20.85 -44.14
CA GLY A 337 -49.16 -22.25 -43.78
C GLY A 337 -49.22 -23.15 -45.00
N ASP A 338 -48.75 -24.38 -44.89
CA ASP A 338 -48.84 -25.39 -45.96
C ASP A 338 -50.30 -25.83 -46.16
N SER A 339 -51.11 -25.76 -45.11
CA SER A 339 -52.55 -25.97 -45.11
C SER A 339 -53.25 -24.95 -44.21
N ALA A 340 -54.41 -24.46 -44.64
CA ALA A 340 -55.26 -23.59 -43.85
C ALA A 340 -56.71 -24.08 -43.94
N THR A 341 -57.30 -24.45 -42.81
CA THR A 341 -58.70 -24.88 -42.71
C THR A 341 -59.49 -23.80 -41.97
N LEU A 342 -60.45 -23.18 -42.66
CA LEU A 342 -61.34 -22.17 -42.09
C LEU A 342 -62.69 -22.82 -41.73
N PHE A 343 -63.05 -22.77 -40.46
CA PHE A 343 -64.36 -23.14 -39.95
C PHE A 343 -65.18 -21.84 -39.81
N ALA A 344 -65.91 -21.48 -40.87
CA ALA A 344 -66.62 -20.21 -40.94
C ALA A 344 -67.71 -20.06 -39.86
N THR A 345 -68.40 -21.14 -39.51
CA THR A 345 -69.45 -21.15 -38.46
C THR A 345 -68.86 -20.93 -37.05
N ASP A 346 -67.68 -21.50 -36.81
CA ASP A 346 -66.98 -21.42 -35.51
C ASP A 346 -66.00 -20.24 -35.43
N GLN A 347 -65.90 -19.42 -36.50
CA GLN A 347 -64.92 -18.33 -36.63
C GLN A 347 -63.48 -18.76 -36.29
N ARG A 348 -63.11 -19.97 -36.71
CA ARG A 348 -61.85 -20.62 -36.34
C ARG A 348 -61.01 -20.97 -37.55
N ILE A 349 -59.73 -20.66 -37.50
CA ILE A 349 -58.73 -20.97 -38.53
C ILE A 349 -57.71 -21.93 -37.93
N VAL A 350 -57.46 -23.05 -38.60
CA VAL A 350 -56.39 -23.99 -38.26
C VAL A 350 -55.35 -23.95 -39.38
N LEU A 351 -54.15 -23.48 -39.05
CA LEU A 351 -52.98 -23.49 -39.92
C LEU A 351 -52.11 -24.68 -39.54
N GLY A 352 -51.83 -25.55 -40.51
CA GLY A 352 -51.02 -26.76 -40.30
C GLY A 352 -49.89 -26.86 -41.32
N GLY A 353 -48.74 -27.37 -40.86
CA GLY A 353 -47.54 -27.50 -41.68
C GLY A 353 -46.87 -26.14 -41.88
N ARG A 354 -45.82 -25.86 -41.08
CA ARG A 354 -45.01 -24.62 -41.17
C ARG A 354 -45.88 -23.35 -41.13
N ALA A 355 -46.78 -23.29 -40.15
CA ALA A 355 -47.72 -22.19 -39.94
C ALA A 355 -47.01 -20.92 -39.41
N ALA A 356 -47.42 -19.75 -39.90
CA ALA A 356 -47.03 -18.46 -39.38
C ALA A 356 -48.21 -17.49 -39.39
N THR A 357 -48.27 -16.60 -38.41
CA THR A 357 -49.23 -15.49 -38.37
C THR A 357 -48.52 -14.17 -38.07
N GLU A 358 -48.94 -13.09 -38.72
CA GLU A 358 -48.45 -11.72 -38.53
C GLU A 358 -49.63 -10.80 -38.22
N ARG A 359 -49.57 -10.09 -37.10
CA ARG A 359 -50.55 -9.08 -36.70
C ARG A 359 -49.79 -7.91 -36.09
N ASP A 360 -50.03 -6.71 -36.61
CA ASP A 360 -49.26 -5.51 -36.28
C ASP A 360 -47.74 -5.74 -36.47
N ASP A 361 -46.92 -5.56 -35.42
CA ASP A 361 -45.47 -5.80 -35.44
C ASP A 361 -45.07 -7.19 -34.90
N ALA A 362 -46.04 -8.02 -34.52
CA ALA A 362 -45.82 -9.33 -33.93
C ALA A 362 -45.90 -10.46 -34.96
N LYS A 363 -44.88 -11.31 -35.00
CA LYS A 363 -44.80 -12.49 -35.88
C LYS A 363 -44.70 -13.75 -35.05
N LEU A 364 -45.58 -14.71 -35.29
CA LEU A 364 -45.59 -16.00 -34.60
C LEU A 364 -45.48 -17.13 -35.62
N GLU A 365 -44.52 -18.03 -35.41
CA GLU A 365 -44.27 -19.22 -36.25
C GLU A 365 -44.44 -20.49 -35.40
N ALA A 366 -45.06 -21.55 -35.93
CA ALA A 366 -45.17 -22.85 -35.28
C ALA A 366 -45.46 -23.97 -36.30
N GLU A 367 -45.47 -25.24 -35.88
CA GLU A 367 -45.94 -26.34 -36.74
C GLU A 367 -47.45 -26.28 -36.98
N GLN A 368 -48.20 -25.88 -35.95
CA GLN A 368 -49.64 -25.67 -36.00
C GLN A 368 -50.03 -24.40 -35.24
N ILE A 369 -50.87 -23.55 -35.86
CA ILE A 369 -51.47 -22.38 -35.21
C ILE A 369 -52.99 -22.49 -35.37
N VAL A 370 -53.69 -22.49 -34.25
CA VAL A 370 -55.15 -22.44 -34.18
C VAL A 370 -55.53 -21.04 -33.73
N TYR A 371 -56.23 -20.30 -34.58
CA TYR A 371 -56.79 -18.99 -34.29
C TYR A 371 -58.31 -19.11 -34.17
N ASP A 372 -58.88 -18.91 -32.99
CA ASP A 372 -60.30 -18.99 -32.70
C ASP A 372 -60.79 -17.60 -32.30
N ASP A 373 -61.42 -16.89 -33.24
CA ASP A 373 -61.87 -15.51 -33.02
C ASP A 373 -63.09 -15.50 -32.09
N GLY A 374 -63.97 -16.50 -32.21
CA GLY A 374 -65.19 -16.63 -31.39
C GLY A 374 -64.91 -16.87 -29.91
N ARG A 375 -63.78 -17.49 -29.57
CA ARG A 375 -63.32 -17.70 -28.18
C ARG A 375 -62.21 -16.74 -27.75
N CYS A 376 -61.82 -15.79 -28.59
CA CYS A 376 -60.68 -14.92 -28.37
C CYS A 376 -59.39 -15.69 -28.03
N GLU A 377 -59.13 -16.84 -28.67
CA GLU A 377 -58.03 -17.73 -28.29
C GLU A 377 -57.13 -18.06 -29.49
N LEU A 378 -55.82 -17.89 -29.31
CA LEU A 378 -54.79 -18.33 -30.23
C LEU A 378 -53.94 -19.40 -29.55
N VAL A 379 -53.83 -20.58 -30.15
CA VAL A 379 -52.99 -21.69 -29.66
C VAL A 379 -51.97 -22.07 -30.71
N ALA A 380 -50.69 -21.98 -30.38
CA ALA A 380 -49.59 -22.43 -31.24
C ALA A 380 -48.83 -23.61 -30.62
N ARG A 381 -48.57 -24.64 -31.43
CA ARG A 381 -47.96 -25.92 -31.03
C ARG A 381 -46.86 -26.33 -32.01
N GLY A 382 -45.89 -27.10 -31.50
CA GLY A 382 -44.72 -27.54 -32.26
C GLY A 382 -43.70 -26.41 -32.39
N GLU A 383 -42.97 -26.17 -31.29
CA GLU A 383 -41.95 -25.13 -31.15
C GLU A 383 -42.36 -23.71 -31.60
N PRO A 384 -43.44 -23.13 -31.02
CA PRO A 384 -43.81 -21.77 -31.33
C PRO A 384 -42.69 -20.77 -31.04
N ARG A 385 -42.49 -19.84 -31.99
CA ARG A 385 -41.49 -18.76 -31.95
C ARG A 385 -42.17 -17.45 -32.27
N MET A 386 -42.18 -16.54 -31.30
CA MET A 386 -42.76 -15.21 -31.45
C MET A 386 -41.67 -14.15 -31.46
N PHE A 387 -41.78 -13.22 -32.41
CA PHE A 387 -40.90 -12.09 -32.60
C PHE A 387 -41.75 -10.82 -32.48
N GLU A 388 -41.46 -9.99 -31.48
CA GLU A 388 -42.26 -8.79 -31.17
C GLU A 388 -41.35 -7.71 -30.57
N ALA A 389 -41.32 -6.51 -31.16
CA ALA A 389 -40.61 -5.32 -30.64
C ALA A 389 -39.16 -5.57 -30.15
N GLY A 390 -38.40 -6.41 -30.86
CA GLY A 390 -37.00 -6.74 -30.52
C GLY A 390 -36.83 -7.82 -29.45
N ARG A 391 -37.92 -8.42 -28.96
CA ARG A 391 -37.94 -9.57 -28.04
C ARG A 391 -38.22 -10.85 -28.82
N ILE A 392 -37.59 -11.93 -28.37
CA ILE A 392 -37.79 -13.28 -28.91
C ILE A 392 -38.36 -14.13 -27.78
N LEU A 393 -39.48 -14.78 -28.06
CA LEU A 393 -40.13 -15.72 -27.18
C LEU A 393 -40.16 -17.06 -27.90
N VAL A 394 -39.55 -18.08 -27.31
CA VAL A 394 -39.60 -19.45 -27.81
C VAL A 394 -40.21 -20.32 -26.73
N GLY A 395 -41.03 -21.30 -27.07
CA GLY A 395 -41.56 -22.26 -26.10
C GLY A 395 -42.05 -23.53 -26.75
N ARG A 396 -42.59 -24.47 -25.97
CA ARG A 396 -43.17 -25.72 -26.47
C ARG A 396 -44.63 -25.53 -26.91
N THR A 397 -45.35 -24.67 -26.20
CA THR A 397 -46.74 -24.29 -26.50
C THR A 397 -46.95 -22.82 -26.16
N MET A 398 -47.68 -22.09 -26.99
CA MET A 398 -48.12 -20.72 -26.72
C MET A 398 -49.64 -20.66 -26.78
N ARG A 399 -50.25 -20.01 -25.80
CA ARG A 399 -51.67 -19.76 -25.74
C ARG A 399 -51.90 -18.28 -25.46
N PHE A 400 -52.62 -17.60 -26.34
CA PHE A 400 -52.83 -16.16 -26.27
C PHE A 400 -54.33 -15.87 -26.23
N ASP A 401 -54.76 -15.09 -25.25
CA ASP A 401 -56.07 -14.45 -25.22
C ASP A 401 -55.98 -13.20 -26.09
N THR A 402 -56.65 -13.21 -27.25
CA THR A 402 -56.59 -12.13 -28.24
C THR A 402 -57.45 -10.93 -27.85
N CYS A 403 -58.39 -11.08 -26.91
CA CYS A 403 -59.27 -10.01 -26.43
C CYS A 403 -58.72 -9.37 -25.15
N GLY A 404 -58.22 -10.19 -24.22
CA GLY A 404 -57.54 -9.76 -23.00
C GLY A 404 -56.06 -9.43 -23.19
N GLU A 405 -55.52 -9.68 -24.38
CA GLU A 405 -54.14 -9.44 -24.79
C GLU A 405 -53.09 -10.06 -23.84
N ARG A 406 -53.30 -11.31 -23.44
CA ARG A 406 -52.43 -12.03 -22.49
C ARG A 406 -52.01 -13.37 -23.04
N GLY A 407 -50.73 -13.67 -22.96
CA GLY A 407 -50.15 -14.93 -23.38
C GLY A 407 -49.65 -15.78 -22.22
N VAL A 408 -49.79 -17.11 -22.31
CA VAL A 408 -49.07 -18.08 -21.50
C VAL A 408 -48.22 -18.94 -22.42
N ILE A 409 -46.95 -19.10 -22.06
CA ILE A 409 -45.93 -19.81 -22.83
C ILE A 409 -45.36 -20.90 -21.91
N GLY A 410 -45.54 -22.16 -22.31
CA GLY A 410 -45.00 -23.32 -21.59
C GLY A 410 -43.55 -23.59 -22.00
N GLU A 411 -42.69 -23.86 -21.01
CA GLU A 411 -41.24 -24.09 -21.19
C GLU A 411 -40.60 -22.99 -22.06
N ALA A 412 -40.93 -21.75 -21.72
CA ALA A 412 -40.52 -20.60 -22.47
C ALA A 412 -39.04 -20.29 -22.25
N PHE A 413 -38.32 -19.88 -23.29
CA PHE A 413 -37.03 -19.23 -23.21
C PHE A 413 -37.14 -17.83 -23.78
N THR A 414 -36.80 -16.82 -22.97
CA THR A 414 -36.84 -15.43 -23.39
C THR A 414 -35.64 -14.64 -22.88
N THR A 415 -35.43 -13.49 -23.51
CA THR A 415 -34.44 -12.51 -23.10
C THR A 415 -35.11 -11.17 -22.91
N PHE A 416 -34.77 -10.47 -21.84
CA PHE A 416 -35.15 -9.07 -21.69
C PHE A 416 -33.96 -8.26 -21.18
N GLN A 417 -33.91 -7.01 -21.61
CA GLN A 417 -32.83 -6.10 -21.29
C GLN A 417 -33.28 -5.16 -20.18
N GLU A 418 -32.72 -5.34 -18.99
CA GLU A 418 -33.11 -4.57 -17.81
C GLU A 418 -31.90 -4.46 -16.87
N LEU A 419 -31.83 -3.42 -16.02
CA LEU A 419 -30.68 -3.19 -15.12
C LEU A 419 -29.33 -2.97 -15.85
N GLY A 420 -29.33 -2.62 -17.13
CA GLY A 420 -28.10 -2.49 -17.93
C GLY A 420 -27.45 -3.83 -18.30
N ALA A 421 -28.12 -4.95 -18.01
CA ALA A 421 -27.73 -6.30 -18.37
C ALA A 421 -28.82 -6.98 -19.22
N ASN A 422 -28.44 -8.01 -19.99
CA ASN A 422 -29.39 -8.88 -20.67
C ASN A 422 -29.67 -10.07 -19.77
N TRP A 423 -30.92 -10.21 -19.35
CA TRP A 423 -31.38 -11.33 -18.54
C TRP A 423 -31.98 -12.41 -19.43
N PHE A 424 -31.59 -13.64 -19.18
CA PHE A 424 -32.04 -14.85 -19.83
C PHE A 424 -32.93 -15.59 -18.85
N VAL A 425 -34.16 -15.91 -19.26
CA VAL A 425 -35.15 -16.56 -18.40
C VAL A 425 -35.72 -17.78 -19.09
N ARG A 426 -35.72 -18.91 -18.38
CA ARG A 426 -36.36 -20.16 -18.81
C ARG A 426 -37.39 -20.59 -17.78
N GLY A 427 -38.55 -21.05 -18.23
CA GLY A 427 -39.62 -21.52 -17.34
C GLY A 427 -41.01 -21.25 -17.92
N ASN A 428 -42.06 -21.38 -17.11
CA ASN A 428 -43.41 -21.09 -17.57
C ASN A 428 -43.66 -19.59 -17.47
N LEU A 429 -43.90 -18.92 -18.60
CA LEU A 429 -44.09 -17.48 -18.66
C LEU A 429 -45.55 -17.13 -18.92
N ALA A 430 -46.06 -16.12 -18.22
CA ALA A 430 -47.26 -15.40 -18.58
C ALA A 430 -46.89 -13.94 -18.89
N VAL A 431 -47.23 -13.51 -20.10
CA VAL A 431 -46.82 -12.23 -20.68
C VAL A 431 -48.07 -11.41 -20.99
N ASP A 432 -48.03 -10.13 -20.64
CA ASP A 432 -49.01 -9.13 -21.08
C ASP A 432 -48.53 -8.53 -22.43
N SER A 433 -49.40 -8.37 -23.42
CA SER A 433 -49.08 -7.80 -24.74
C SER A 433 -48.37 -6.45 -24.65
N THR A 434 -48.70 -5.66 -23.61
CA THR A 434 -48.10 -4.34 -23.40
C THR A 434 -46.62 -4.43 -23.02
N GLY A 435 -46.13 -5.64 -22.73
CA GLY A 435 -44.75 -5.92 -22.37
C GLY A 435 -44.32 -5.29 -21.04
N LYS A 436 -45.28 -4.72 -20.29
CA LYS A 436 -45.07 -4.00 -19.02
C LYS A 436 -44.97 -4.93 -17.82
N ARG A 437 -45.55 -6.13 -17.90
CA ARG A 437 -45.57 -7.11 -16.81
C ARG A 437 -45.26 -8.49 -17.36
N LEU A 438 -44.31 -9.15 -16.73
CA LEU A 438 -43.95 -10.54 -16.98
C LEU A 438 -44.16 -11.30 -15.68
N TYR A 439 -44.85 -12.42 -15.75
CA TYR A 439 -44.95 -13.36 -14.65
C TYR A 439 -44.24 -14.64 -15.08
N ALA A 440 -43.38 -15.19 -14.25
CA ALA A 440 -42.76 -16.48 -14.49
C ALA A 440 -43.07 -17.41 -13.32
N ALA A 441 -43.30 -18.69 -13.63
CA ALA A 441 -43.52 -19.74 -12.65
C ALA A 441 -42.52 -20.86 -12.87
N SER A 442 -41.92 -21.36 -11.78
CA SER A 442 -40.84 -22.36 -11.80
C SER A 442 -39.78 -22.03 -12.86
N SER A 443 -39.19 -20.85 -12.69
CA SER A 443 -38.30 -20.26 -13.70
C SER A 443 -36.88 -20.13 -13.19
N GLU A 444 -35.93 -20.45 -14.07
CA GLU A 444 -34.52 -20.11 -13.91
C GLU A 444 -34.22 -18.79 -14.63
N PHE A 445 -33.44 -17.91 -14.01
CA PHE A 445 -33.02 -16.65 -14.61
C PHE A 445 -31.56 -16.31 -14.31
N THR A 446 -30.86 -15.76 -15.31
CA THR A 446 -29.43 -15.43 -15.22
C THR A 446 -29.08 -14.25 -16.13
N ALA A 447 -28.01 -13.51 -15.83
CA ALA A 447 -27.44 -12.53 -16.76
C ALA A 447 -26.21 -13.06 -17.53
N CYS A 448 -25.87 -14.34 -17.35
CA CYS A 448 -24.77 -15.00 -18.06
C CYS A 448 -25.20 -15.37 -19.49
N ASP A 449 -24.38 -15.04 -20.48
CA ASP A 449 -24.68 -15.25 -21.92
C ASP A 449 -24.28 -16.64 -22.44
N LEU A 450 -23.99 -17.59 -21.54
CA LEU A 450 -23.55 -18.95 -21.86
C LEU A 450 -24.71 -19.96 -21.76
N PRO A 451 -24.71 -21.04 -22.59
CA PRO A 451 -25.77 -22.06 -22.56
C PRO A 451 -25.89 -22.77 -21.21
N VAL A 452 -24.74 -23.06 -20.60
CA VAL A 452 -24.59 -23.51 -19.21
C VAL A 452 -24.09 -22.29 -18.42
N PRO A 453 -24.98 -21.58 -17.71
CA PRO A 453 -24.60 -20.35 -17.07
C PRO A 453 -23.70 -20.62 -15.87
N HIS A 454 -22.73 -19.73 -15.61
CA HIS A 454 -21.89 -19.85 -14.42
C HIS A 454 -22.70 -19.75 -13.12
N TYR A 455 -23.81 -19.00 -13.15
CA TYR A 455 -24.78 -18.89 -12.07
C TYR A 455 -26.19 -18.73 -12.63
N HIS A 456 -27.20 -19.17 -11.90
CA HIS A 456 -28.59 -18.86 -12.19
C HIS A 456 -29.41 -18.81 -10.89
N PHE A 457 -30.51 -18.09 -10.91
CA PHE A 457 -31.50 -18.09 -9.85
C PHE A 457 -32.68 -18.96 -10.25
N GLU A 458 -33.07 -19.89 -9.41
CA GLU A 458 -34.31 -20.65 -9.55
C GLU A 458 -35.38 -20.04 -8.64
N ALA A 459 -36.57 -19.76 -9.15
CA ALA A 459 -37.67 -19.26 -8.34
C ALA A 459 -39.02 -19.85 -8.74
N LYS A 460 -39.88 -20.10 -7.73
CA LYS A 460 -41.22 -20.64 -7.98
C LYS A 460 -42.15 -19.60 -8.60
N GLU A 461 -42.09 -18.36 -8.11
CA GLU A 461 -42.87 -17.24 -8.62
C GLU A 461 -41.94 -16.06 -8.88
N VAL A 462 -41.98 -15.50 -10.10
CA VAL A 462 -41.28 -14.28 -10.47
C VAL A 462 -42.28 -13.31 -11.07
N LYS A 463 -42.19 -12.05 -10.65
CA LYS A 463 -42.94 -10.93 -11.21
C LYS A 463 -41.96 -9.85 -11.63
N TRP A 464 -41.90 -9.60 -12.92
CA TRP A 464 -41.21 -8.45 -13.50
C TRP A 464 -42.22 -7.37 -13.82
N VAL A 465 -41.96 -6.16 -13.37
CA VAL A 465 -42.67 -4.96 -13.79
C VAL A 465 -41.65 -4.09 -14.50
N ALA A 466 -41.80 -3.97 -15.82
CA ALA A 466 -40.88 -3.28 -16.71
C ALA A 466 -40.60 -1.87 -16.18
N GLN A 467 -39.32 -1.51 -16.14
CA GLN A 467 -38.81 -0.22 -15.67
C GLN A 467 -39.17 0.12 -14.20
N SER A 468 -39.61 -0.84 -13.38
CA SER A 468 -39.80 -0.60 -11.95
C SER A 468 -39.26 -1.66 -11.01
N MET A 469 -39.53 -2.96 -11.20
CA MET A 469 -39.23 -3.92 -10.11
C MET A 469 -39.25 -5.38 -10.56
N LEU A 470 -38.30 -6.17 -10.08
CA LEU A 470 -38.34 -7.63 -10.05
C LEU A 470 -38.62 -8.11 -8.62
N VAL A 471 -39.54 -9.05 -8.50
CA VAL A 471 -39.80 -9.84 -7.29
C VAL A 471 -39.72 -11.31 -7.64
N ALA A 472 -38.94 -12.09 -6.91
CA ALA A 472 -38.93 -13.55 -7.02
C ALA A 472 -39.11 -14.22 -5.64
N ARG A 473 -39.90 -15.29 -5.53
CA ARG A 473 -40.12 -16.00 -4.27
C ARG A 473 -40.47 -17.50 -4.44
N PRO A 474 -39.99 -18.35 -3.51
CA PRO A 474 -38.64 -18.26 -2.96
C PRO A 474 -37.63 -18.27 -4.12
N ALA A 475 -36.48 -17.61 -3.95
CA ALA A 475 -35.41 -17.55 -4.96
C ALA A 475 -34.17 -18.27 -4.43
N VAL A 476 -33.63 -19.23 -5.18
CA VAL A 476 -32.42 -19.98 -4.85
C VAL A 476 -31.34 -19.66 -5.86
N LEU A 477 -30.18 -19.19 -5.38
CA LEU A 477 -29.01 -18.98 -6.22
C LEU A 477 -28.23 -20.28 -6.36
N TYR A 478 -28.01 -20.70 -7.60
CA TYR A 478 -27.13 -21.79 -7.96
C TYR A 478 -25.85 -21.27 -8.63
N ILE A 479 -24.72 -21.90 -8.32
CA ILE A 479 -23.48 -21.79 -9.08
C ILE A 479 -23.25 -23.12 -9.78
N ARG A 480 -23.31 -23.10 -11.12
CA ARG A 480 -23.56 -24.32 -11.91
C ARG A 480 -24.76 -25.09 -11.31
N ASP A 481 -24.52 -26.24 -10.70
CA ASP A 481 -25.55 -27.13 -10.16
C ASP A 481 -25.59 -27.13 -8.62
N VAL A 482 -24.78 -26.30 -7.96
CA VAL A 482 -24.69 -26.24 -6.49
C VAL A 482 -25.54 -25.10 -5.95
N PRO A 483 -26.57 -25.37 -5.11
CA PRO A 483 -27.32 -24.32 -4.46
C PRO A 483 -26.44 -23.64 -3.38
N ILE A 484 -26.28 -22.33 -3.49
CA ILE A 484 -25.46 -21.54 -2.56
C ILE A 484 -26.31 -20.81 -1.52
N VAL A 485 -27.41 -20.18 -1.95
CA VAL A 485 -28.26 -19.36 -1.07
C VAL A 485 -29.73 -19.57 -1.39
N TRP A 486 -30.52 -19.79 -0.35
CA TRP A 486 -31.98 -19.76 -0.41
C TRP A 486 -32.49 -18.42 0.16
N LEU A 487 -33.28 -17.68 -0.61
CA LEU A 487 -33.90 -16.41 -0.25
C LEU A 487 -35.43 -16.58 -0.21
N PRO A 488 -36.12 -16.19 0.87
CA PRO A 488 -37.58 -16.27 0.94
C PRO A 488 -38.25 -15.31 -0.06
N PHE A 489 -37.62 -14.17 -0.34
CA PHE A 489 -37.97 -13.24 -1.40
C PHE A 489 -36.71 -12.55 -1.91
N LEU A 490 -36.63 -12.34 -3.22
CA LEU A 490 -35.64 -11.51 -3.90
C LEU A 490 -36.37 -10.29 -4.44
N PHE A 491 -36.05 -9.12 -3.89
CA PHE A 491 -36.58 -7.83 -4.34
C PHE A 491 -35.45 -7.06 -5.00
N GLN A 492 -35.64 -6.65 -6.25
CA GLN A 492 -34.67 -5.82 -6.96
C GLN A 492 -35.41 -4.77 -7.78
N ASP A 493 -35.27 -3.49 -7.43
CA ASP A 493 -35.81 -2.41 -8.27
C ASP A 493 -34.97 -2.31 -9.57
N THR A 494 -35.61 -2.13 -10.72
CA THR A 494 -34.98 -2.30 -12.04
C THR A 494 -34.53 -0.99 -12.70
N LYS A 495 -34.90 0.16 -12.12
CA LYS A 495 -34.43 1.48 -12.57
C LYS A 495 -32.91 1.65 -12.38
N THR A 496 -32.26 2.40 -13.25
CA THR A 496 -30.83 2.73 -13.09
C THR A 496 -30.69 4.09 -12.40
N GLY A 497 -29.86 4.20 -11.37
CA GLY A 497 -29.56 5.47 -10.70
C GLY A 497 -29.81 5.46 -9.19
N ARG A 498 -29.81 6.65 -8.59
CA ARG A 498 -29.93 6.87 -7.15
C ARG A 498 -31.39 6.78 -6.71
N ARG A 499 -31.74 5.89 -5.78
CA ARG A 499 -33.13 5.74 -5.30
C ARG A 499 -33.18 5.06 -3.93
N SER A 500 -34.24 5.35 -3.18
CA SER A 500 -34.43 4.75 -1.86
C SER A 500 -34.70 3.24 -1.91
N GLY A 501 -34.14 2.47 -0.98
CA GLY A 501 -34.30 1.01 -0.91
C GLY A 501 -33.53 0.37 0.24
N ILE A 502 -33.83 -0.89 0.51
CA ILE A 502 -33.13 -1.69 1.53
C ILE A 502 -31.73 -2.04 1.03
N LEU A 503 -30.73 -1.95 1.90
CA LEU A 503 -29.38 -2.44 1.63
C LEU A 503 -29.36 -3.97 1.70
N ILE A 504 -28.69 -4.62 0.76
CA ILE A 504 -28.58 -6.10 0.74
C ILE A 504 -27.71 -6.53 1.94
N PRO A 505 -28.25 -7.33 2.88
CA PRO A 505 -27.47 -7.83 3.99
C PRO A 505 -26.37 -8.76 3.49
N GLN A 506 -25.21 -8.68 4.13
CA GLN A 506 -24.03 -9.49 3.80
C GLN A 506 -23.81 -10.52 4.91
N PHE A 507 -23.56 -11.76 4.48
CA PHE A 507 -23.26 -12.89 5.35
C PHE A 507 -21.87 -13.42 5.00
N GLY A 508 -21.10 -13.76 6.02
CA GLY A 508 -19.85 -14.49 5.87
C GLY A 508 -20.11 -15.97 5.55
N PHE A 509 -19.24 -16.59 4.76
CA PHE A 509 -19.30 -18.04 4.48
C PHE A 509 -19.30 -18.89 5.77
N ASN A 510 -18.56 -18.46 6.79
CA ASN A 510 -18.50 -19.09 8.12
C ASN A 510 -19.80 -18.94 8.93
N ASP A 511 -20.68 -18.01 8.56
CA ASP A 511 -22.01 -17.85 9.19
C ASP A 511 -22.97 -18.95 8.72
N ILE A 512 -22.71 -19.52 7.54
CA ILE A 512 -23.49 -20.56 6.88
C ILE A 512 -22.93 -21.94 7.21
N VAL A 513 -21.60 -22.10 7.17
CA VAL A 513 -20.92 -23.38 7.42
C VAL A 513 -20.02 -23.30 8.65
N ARG A 514 -20.32 -24.12 9.66
CA ARG A 514 -19.53 -24.20 10.90
C ARG A 514 -18.33 -25.13 10.71
N PHE A 515 -17.12 -24.59 10.77
CA PHE A 515 -15.88 -25.38 10.77
C PHE A 515 -15.24 -25.52 12.17
N ASP A 516 -15.62 -24.66 13.14
CA ASP A 516 -15.12 -24.66 14.52
C ASP A 516 -16.21 -24.15 15.50
N GLN A 517 -16.17 -24.56 16.77
CA GLN A 517 -17.10 -24.18 17.84
C GLN A 517 -16.85 -22.77 18.39
N GLY A 518 -15.66 -22.19 18.20
CA GLY A 518 -15.28 -20.87 18.70
C GLY A 518 -15.60 -19.67 17.78
N TYR A 519 -16.36 -19.85 16.70
CA TYR A 519 -16.56 -18.82 15.67
C TYR A 519 -17.71 -17.84 15.98
N ASN A 520 -17.45 -16.54 15.81
CA ASN A 520 -18.43 -15.46 15.99
C ASN A 520 -19.17 -15.16 14.68
N ARG A 521 -20.50 -15.30 14.70
CA ARG A 521 -21.35 -14.96 13.57
C ARG A 521 -21.39 -13.46 13.31
N GLN A 522 -21.54 -13.04 12.06
CA GLN A 522 -21.78 -11.65 11.71
C GLN A 522 -22.92 -11.49 10.71
N VAL A 523 -23.64 -10.37 10.80
CA VAL A 523 -24.51 -9.90 9.73
C VAL A 523 -24.25 -8.42 9.56
N THR A 524 -23.80 -8.04 8.38
CA THR A 524 -23.39 -6.67 8.07
C THR A 524 -24.25 -6.08 6.96
N ASN A 525 -24.22 -4.76 6.81
CA ASN A 525 -24.94 -4.04 5.77
C ASN A 525 -26.48 -4.16 5.85
N ILE A 526 -27.04 -4.40 7.04
CA ILE A 526 -28.48 -4.31 7.26
C ILE A 526 -28.84 -2.84 7.32
N GLY A 527 -29.63 -2.32 6.38
CA GLY A 527 -29.91 -0.89 6.38
C GLY A 527 -30.90 -0.43 5.33
N TYR A 528 -31.09 0.89 5.29
CA TYR A 528 -31.95 1.55 4.33
C TYR A 528 -31.21 2.75 3.73
N TYR A 529 -31.15 2.77 2.40
CA TYR A 529 -30.71 3.90 1.64
C TYR A 529 -31.92 4.78 1.30
N TRP A 530 -31.84 6.07 1.57
CA TRP A 530 -32.90 7.04 1.35
C TRP A 530 -32.37 8.19 0.50
N ALA A 531 -32.93 8.35 -0.69
CA ALA A 531 -32.61 9.46 -1.60
C ALA A 531 -33.85 10.36 -1.74
N PRO A 532 -34.04 11.37 -0.86
CA PRO A 532 -35.22 12.23 -0.88
C PRO A 532 -35.30 13.16 -2.11
N ASN A 533 -34.17 13.54 -2.68
CA ASN A 533 -34.08 14.35 -3.91
C ASN A 533 -32.80 13.98 -4.67
N ASP A 534 -32.38 14.76 -5.68
CA ASP A 534 -31.17 14.53 -6.50
C ASP A 534 -29.86 15.06 -5.88
N TYR A 535 -29.95 15.83 -4.79
CA TYR A 535 -28.79 16.47 -4.18
C TYR A 535 -28.40 15.90 -2.82
N ILE A 536 -29.32 15.23 -2.12
CA ILE A 536 -29.12 14.67 -0.78
C ILE A 536 -29.45 13.18 -0.79
N ASP A 537 -28.59 12.37 -0.19
CA ASP A 537 -28.88 10.99 0.18
C ASP A 537 -28.51 10.70 1.65
N LEU A 538 -29.19 9.73 2.24
CA LEU A 538 -28.99 9.28 3.61
C LEU A 538 -28.96 7.75 3.64
N THR A 539 -27.96 7.17 4.26
CA THR A 539 -27.83 5.73 4.45
C THR A 539 -27.82 5.43 5.93
N GLY A 540 -28.81 4.68 6.41
CA GLY A 540 -28.79 4.09 7.76
C GLY A 540 -28.36 2.63 7.68
N ARG A 541 -27.46 2.20 8.55
CA ARG A 541 -26.96 0.82 8.60
C ARG A 541 -26.76 0.30 10.04
N PHE A 542 -26.83 -1.00 10.16
CA PHE A 542 -26.67 -1.78 11.36
C PHE A 542 -25.82 -3.00 11.05
N ASP A 543 -24.73 -3.16 11.78
CA ASP A 543 -23.85 -4.33 11.69
C ASP A 543 -23.84 -5.03 13.05
N TRP A 544 -24.04 -6.34 13.05
CA TRP A 544 -24.07 -7.17 14.26
C TRP A 544 -22.97 -8.22 14.20
N PHE A 545 -22.12 -8.25 15.23
CA PHE A 545 -21.08 -9.26 15.42
C PHE A 545 -21.34 -9.99 16.74
N SER A 546 -21.66 -11.28 16.65
CA SER A 546 -21.95 -12.15 17.80
C SER A 546 -20.83 -12.09 18.84
N SER A 547 -21.20 -11.88 20.10
CA SER A 547 -20.28 -11.87 21.26
C SER A 547 -19.12 -10.86 21.18
N ARG A 548 -19.19 -9.87 20.27
CA ARG A 548 -18.09 -8.92 20.04
C ARG A 548 -18.57 -7.47 20.12
N TYR A 549 -19.25 -6.95 19.10
CA TYR A 549 -19.81 -5.60 19.11
C TYR A 549 -21.02 -5.45 18.19
N ILE A 550 -21.83 -4.44 18.47
CA ILE A 550 -22.87 -3.93 17.60
C ILE A 550 -22.43 -2.57 17.06
N GLN A 551 -22.71 -2.31 15.80
CA GLN A 551 -22.38 -1.05 15.16
C GLN A 551 -23.58 -0.40 14.48
N TYR A 552 -23.82 0.87 14.82
CA TYR A 552 -24.84 1.72 14.23
C TYR A 552 -24.16 2.76 13.35
N GLY A 553 -24.54 2.84 12.08
CA GLY A 553 -24.00 3.81 11.14
C GLY A 553 -25.10 4.64 10.50
N ALA A 554 -24.88 5.95 10.37
CA ALA A 554 -25.71 6.83 9.57
C ALA A 554 -24.81 7.72 8.71
N GLU A 555 -25.18 7.93 7.46
CA GLU A 555 -24.34 8.65 6.52
C GLU A 555 -25.19 9.51 5.60
N LEU A 556 -24.95 10.83 5.63
CA LEU A 556 -25.61 11.83 4.82
C LEU A 556 -24.63 12.32 3.75
N GLN A 557 -24.93 12.23 2.46
CA GLN A 557 -24.16 12.94 1.42
C GLN A 557 -25.01 14.06 0.84
N TYR A 558 -24.37 15.20 0.53
CA TYR A 558 -25.02 16.34 -0.10
C TYR A 558 -24.14 16.92 -1.22
N ASN A 559 -24.77 17.32 -2.32
CA ASN A 559 -24.11 17.95 -3.46
C ASN A 559 -25.06 18.97 -4.12
N TRP A 560 -25.03 20.22 -3.66
CA TRP A 560 -25.85 21.30 -4.21
C TRP A 560 -25.08 22.04 -5.32
N LEU A 561 -25.36 21.66 -6.58
CA LEU A 561 -24.68 22.21 -7.77
C LEU A 561 -24.81 23.74 -7.89
N ASN A 562 -25.98 24.31 -7.60
CA ASN A 562 -26.21 25.75 -7.73
C ASN A 562 -25.45 26.61 -6.71
N ARG A 563 -24.82 26.00 -5.69
CA ARG A 563 -24.05 26.70 -4.65
C ARG A 563 -22.60 26.22 -4.53
N PHE A 564 -22.14 25.35 -5.43
CA PHE A 564 -20.82 24.69 -5.35
C PHE A 564 -20.54 24.12 -3.94
N VAL A 565 -21.58 23.58 -3.28
CA VAL A 565 -21.51 22.96 -1.95
C VAL A 565 -21.59 21.46 -2.14
N GLN A 566 -20.59 20.74 -1.67
CA GLN A 566 -20.60 19.28 -1.65
C GLN A 566 -19.94 18.76 -0.38
N GLY A 567 -20.39 17.61 0.11
CA GLY A 567 -19.83 17.02 1.31
C GLY A 567 -20.63 15.83 1.81
N GLY A 568 -20.26 15.34 2.99
CA GLY A 568 -20.97 14.30 3.68
C GLY A 568 -20.74 14.37 5.20
N VAL A 569 -21.69 13.81 5.94
CA VAL A 569 -21.63 13.64 7.39
C VAL A 569 -21.83 12.17 7.68
N GLY A 570 -20.85 11.54 8.32
CA GLY A 570 -20.93 10.16 8.80
C GLY A 570 -20.98 10.14 10.32
N TYR A 571 -21.91 9.36 10.86
CA TYR A 571 -22.03 9.02 12.27
C TYR A 571 -21.86 7.51 12.40
N ASN A 572 -21.01 7.06 13.31
CA ASN A 572 -20.79 5.65 13.55
C ASN A 572 -20.60 5.38 15.04
N GLN A 573 -21.35 4.47 15.62
CA GLN A 573 -21.23 4.09 17.03
C GLN A 573 -20.96 2.59 17.14
N GLN A 574 -19.92 2.21 17.87
CA GLN A 574 -19.60 0.84 18.21
C GLN A 574 -19.84 0.60 19.70
N ARG A 575 -20.54 -0.48 20.02
CA ARG A 575 -20.84 -0.91 21.38
C ARG A 575 -20.39 -2.36 21.55
N GLU A 576 -19.36 -2.57 22.34
CA GLU A 576 -18.81 -3.89 22.66
C GLU A 576 -19.71 -4.64 23.64
N SER A 577 -19.68 -5.98 23.54
CA SER A 577 -20.35 -6.86 24.50
C SER A 577 -19.79 -6.71 25.92
N GLY A 578 -18.52 -6.29 26.06
CA GLY A 578 -17.85 -6.03 27.34
C GLY A 578 -18.09 -4.63 27.93
N GLY A 579 -18.95 -3.81 27.32
CA GLY A 579 -19.35 -2.50 27.85
C GLY A 579 -18.63 -1.28 27.24
N GLY A 580 -17.58 -1.48 26.43
CA GLY A 580 -16.90 -0.41 25.70
C GLY A 580 -17.82 0.26 24.67
N VAL A 581 -17.81 1.59 24.61
CA VAL A 581 -18.54 2.37 23.59
C VAL A 581 -17.61 3.39 22.93
N SER A 582 -17.64 3.46 21.61
CA SER A 582 -17.02 4.54 20.84
C SER A 582 -17.99 5.15 19.86
N THR A 583 -18.05 6.47 19.84
CA THR A 583 -18.83 7.26 18.88
C THR A 583 -17.85 8.02 17.98
N GLN A 584 -17.99 7.83 16.68
CA GLN A 584 -17.22 8.50 15.64
C GLN A 584 -18.12 9.44 14.84
N LEU A 585 -17.66 10.67 14.66
CA LEU A 585 -18.29 11.68 13.80
C LEU A 585 -17.30 12.11 12.73
N ARG A 586 -17.70 12.02 11.47
CA ARG A 586 -16.94 12.46 10.30
C ARG A 586 -17.73 13.50 9.53
N TRP A 587 -17.11 14.61 9.15
CA TRP A 587 -17.72 15.64 8.34
C TRP A 587 -16.73 16.16 7.29
N ASN A 588 -17.00 15.85 6.03
CA ASN A 588 -16.28 16.39 4.88
C ASN A 588 -17.18 17.43 4.20
N HIS A 589 -16.68 18.64 3.98
CA HIS A 589 -17.41 19.75 3.38
C HIS A 589 -16.49 20.56 2.47
N ASN A 590 -16.97 20.86 1.27
CA ASN A 590 -16.29 21.73 0.34
C ASN A 590 -17.33 22.68 -0.26
N GLN A 591 -17.14 23.96 0.00
CA GLN A 591 -18.02 25.02 -0.46
C GLN A 591 -17.19 26.12 -1.12
N LYS A 592 -17.49 26.39 -2.40
CA LYS A 592 -16.98 27.58 -3.10
C LYS A 592 -18.09 28.62 -3.16
N PHE A 593 -18.02 29.64 -2.31
CA PHE A 593 -18.99 30.74 -2.33
C PHE A 593 -18.88 31.57 -3.61
N ASN A 594 -17.67 31.72 -4.15
CA ASN A 594 -17.35 32.32 -5.45
C ASN A 594 -15.90 31.95 -5.85
N VAL A 595 -15.37 32.54 -6.94
CA VAL A 595 -13.98 32.27 -7.39
C VAL A 595 -12.88 32.75 -6.43
N THR A 596 -13.21 33.60 -5.46
CA THR A 596 -12.25 34.15 -4.48
C THR A 596 -12.45 33.63 -3.06
N THR A 597 -13.54 32.92 -2.77
CA THR A 597 -13.95 32.55 -1.41
C THR A 597 -14.32 31.08 -1.35
N ALA A 598 -13.62 30.32 -0.50
CA ALA A 598 -13.82 28.89 -0.32
C ALA A 598 -13.74 28.50 1.16
N LEU A 599 -14.51 27.48 1.53
CA LEU A 599 -14.47 26.79 2.81
C LEU A 599 -14.30 25.30 2.56
N ILE A 600 -13.29 24.71 3.17
CA ILE A 600 -13.02 23.28 3.15
C ILE A 600 -12.93 22.81 4.59
N VAL A 601 -13.76 21.84 4.96
CA VAL A 601 -13.74 21.20 6.28
C VAL A 601 -13.59 19.70 6.10
N ASP A 602 -12.69 19.10 6.86
CA ASP A 602 -12.55 17.66 7.01
C ASP A 602 -12.40 17.40 8.51
N ALA A 603 -13.50 17.14 9.20
CA ALA A 603 -13.51 16.84 10.63
C ALA A 603 -13.70 15.35 10.84
N ASN A 604 -12.92 14.76 11.73
CA ASN A 604 -13.03 13.38 12.18
C ASN A 604 -12.76 13.36 13.69
N TYR A 605 -13.69 12.82 14.45
CA TYR A 605 -13.63 12.79 15.91
C TYR A 605 -14.08 11.41 16.40
N ALA A 606 -13.39 10.88 17.40
CA ALA A 606 -13.76 9.66 18.09
C ALA A 606 -13.81 9.89 19.60
N SER A 607 -14.87 9.42 20.25
CA SER A 607 -15.04 9.57 21.71
C SER A 607 -14.13 8.63 22.50
N ASN A 608 -13.88 7.42 21.99
CA ASN A 608 -13.01 6.43 22.63
C ASN A 608 -12.17 5.71 21.57
N THR A 609 -10.86 5.95 21.60
CA THR A 609 -9.92 5.40 20.62
C THR A 609 -9.51 3.96 20.92
N SER A 610 -9.58 3.51 22.17
CA SER A 610 -9.22 2.13 22.54
C SER A 610 -10.23 1.11 22.01
N VAL A 611 -11.52 1.41 22.08
CA VAL A 611 -12.60 0.58 21.52
C VAL A 611 -12.50 0.49 19.99
N LEU A 612 -12.12 1.60 19.32
CA LEU A 612 -11.87 1.58 17.88
C LEU A 612 -10.65 0.72 17.54
N GLN A 613 -9.56 0.85 18.29
CA GLN A 613 -8.33 0.09 18.09
C GLN A 613 -8.52 -1.41 18.35
N GLY A 614 -9.15 -1.78 19.47
CA GLY A 614 -9.39 -3.17 19.86
C GLY A 614 -10.27 -3.93 18.86
N ASN A 615 -11.23 -3.23 18.23
CA ASN A 615 -12.08 -3.83 17.21
C ASN A 615 -11.54 -3.70 15.79
N SER A 616 -10.53 -2.86 15.55
CA SER A 616 -9.96 -2.65 14.22
C SER A 616 -9.09 -3.83 13.78
N VAL A 617 -9.36 -4.30 12.56
CA VAL A 617 -8.47 -5.15 11.77
C VAL A 617 -7.74 -4.37 10.68
N ASP A 618 -8.06 -3.08 10.52
CA ASP A 618 -7.34 -2.19 9.63
C ASP A 618 -6.03 -1.74 10.30
N PRO A 619 -4.86 -2.11 9.76
CA PRO A 619 -3.56 -1.69 10.29
C PRO A 619 -3.44 -0.18 10.34
N LEU A 620 -4.06 0.53 9.40
CA LEU A 620 -3.98 1.97 9.33
C LEU A 620 -4.77 2.59 10.47
N LEU A 621 -5.96 2.11 10.79
CA LEU A 621 -6.73 2.63 11.94
C LEU A 621 -6.05 2.36 13.29
N SER A 622 -5.25 1.30 13.41
CA SER A 622 -4.49 1.00 14.64
C SER A 622 -3.26 1.89 14.84
N THR A 623 -2.74 2.54 13.80
CA THR A 623 -1.54 3.41 13.87
C THR A 623 -1.81 4.84 13.42
N GLN A 624 -3.03 5.14 12.95
CA GLN A 624 -3.41 6.45 12.45
C GLN A 624 -3.56 7.47 13.58
N GLN A 625 -3.25 8.71 13.23
CA GLN A 625 -3.71 9.87 13.98
C GLN A 625 -4.99 10.38 13.33
N ILE A 626 -6.04 10.56 14.12
CA ILE A 626 -7.27 11.19 13.66
C ILE A 626 -6.95 12.66 13.39
N THR A 627 -7.02 13.06 12.13
CA THR A 627 -6.78 14.44 11.71
C THR A 627 -8.11 15.11 11.39
N SER A 628 -8.34 16.28 11.97
CA SER A 628 -9.42 17.20 11.63
C SER A 628 -8.82 18.51 11.13
N SER A 629 -9.43 19.14 10.14
CA SER A 629 -9.03 20.44 9.61
C SER A 629 -10.22 21.25 9.13
N ALA A 630 -10.12 22.57 9.23
CA ALA A 630 -11.06 23.51 8.66
C ALA A 630 -10.27 24.66 8.09
N ASN A 631 -10.50 25.01 6.82
CA ASN A 631 -9.77 26.04 6.09
C ASN A 631 -10.74 26.91 5.31
N PHE A 632 -10.75 28.19 5.64
CA PHE A 632 -11.46 29.25 4.97
C PHE A 632 -10.47 30.19 4.29
N THR A 633 -10.62 30.41 2.99
CA THR A 633 -9.76 31.31 2.22
C THR A 633 -10.61 32.33 1.50
N LYS A 634 -10.23 33.60 1.60
CA LYS A 634 -10.88 34.71 0.88
C LYS A 634 -9.85 35.66 0.28
N ARG A 635 -9.87 35.76 -1.04
CA ARG A 635 -9.06 36.70 -1.81
C ARG A 635 -9.81 38.01 -2.02
N TYR A 636 -9.39 39.05 -1.31
CA TYR A 636 -9.84 40.42 -1.53
C TYR A 636 -9.04 41.07 -2.68
N ARG A 637 -9.49 42.24 -3.14
CA ARG A 637 -8.71 43.04 -4.10
C ARG A 637 -7.38 43.52 -3.51
N TRP A 638 -7.38 43.85 -2.22
CA TRP A 638 -6.21 44.35 -1.49
C TRP A 638 -5.26 43.25 -1.00
N GLY A 639 -5.66 41.98 -0.97
CA GLY A 639 -4.85 40.92 -0.34
C GLY A 639 -5.58 39.58 -0.23
N ASN A 640 -4.93 38.61 0.42
CA ASN A 640 -5.50 37.32 0.77
C ASN A 640 -5.66 37.19 2.28
N VAL A 641 -6.78 36.60 2.70
CA VAL A 641 -7.03 36.21 4.09
C VAL A 641 -7.28 34.71 4.10
N SER A 642 -6.52 33.97 4.89
CA SER A 642 -6.77 32.57 5.17
C SER A 642 -6.93 32.37 6.67
N LEU A 643 -8.04 31.77 7.07
CA LEU A 643 -8.31 31.35 8.44
C LEU A 643 -8.51 29.85 8.42
N GLY A 644 -7.85 29.12 9.29
CA GLY A 644 -8.09 27.71 9.41
C GLY A 644 -7.55 27.14 10.69
N GLY A 645 -7.42 25.83 10.72
CA GLY A 645 -6.79 25.11 11.78
C GLY A 645 -6.81 23.62 11.54
N ASN A 646 -6.04 22.91 12.35
CA ASN A 646 -5.99 21.47 12.37
C ASN A 646 -5.99 20.93 13.80
N ARG A 647 -6.41 19.69 13.96
CA ARG A 647 -6.32 18.92 15.20
C ARG A 647 -5.89 17.51 14.83
N ARG A 648 -4.87 16.99 15.49
CA ARG A 648 -4.40 15.61 15.40
C ARG A 648 -4.57 14.96 16.76
N GLN A 649 -5.17 13.78 16.78
CA GLN A 649 -5.37 12.99 17.98
C GLN A 649 -4.76 11.60 17.75
N ASN A 650 -3.90 11.17 18.66
CA ASN A 650 -3.29 9.86 18.66
C ASN A 650 -4.30 8.84 19.21
N ILE A 651 -4.46 7.72 18.49
CA ILE A 651 -5.41 6.67 18.85
C ILE A 651 -4.88 5.84 20.03
N ASN A 652 -3.56 5.72 20.18
CA ASN A 652 -2.91 4.85 21.17
C ASN A 652 -3.01 5.38 22.61
N ASP A 653 -2.72 6.67 22.84
CA ASP A 653 -2.62 7.28 24.16
C ASP A 653 -3.62 8.43 24.39
N GLY A 654 -4.42 8.77 23.38
CA GLY A 654 -5.38 9.87 23.42
C GLY A 654 -4.74 11.27 23.37
N SER A 655 -3.41 11.36 23.36
CA SER A 655 -2.69 12.63 23.28
C SER A 655 -2.97 13.32 21.95
N GLY A 656 -2.90 14.65 21.92
CA GLY A 656 -3.12 15.34 20.66
C GLY A 656 -2.55 16.74 20.58
N THR A 657 -2.51 17.24 19.36
CA THR A 657 -2.02 18.56 18.99
C THR A 657 -3.10 19.29 18.19
N MET A 658 -3.35 20.56 18.48
CA MET A 658 -4.37 21.37 17.81
C MET A 658 -3.82 22.76 17.48
N LEU A 659 -3.77 23.07 16.19
CA LEU A 659 -3.45 24.38 15.66
C LEU A 659 -4.76 25.11 15.33
N LEU A 660 -5.33 25.87 16.25
CA LEU A 660 -6.54 26.67 15.99
C LEU A 660 -6.61 27.87 16.95
N PRO A 661 -6.76 29.12 16.45
CA PRO A 661 -6.82 29.49 15.04
C PRO A 661 -5.43 29.56 14.38
N SER A 662 -5.42 29.35 13.06
CA SER A 662 -4.32 29.67 12.14
C SER A 662 -4.83 30.72 11.15
N LEU A 663 -4.51 31.98 11.40
CA LEU A 663 -4.88 33.13 10.58
C LEU A 663 -3.64 33.64 9.84
N ALA A 664 -3.75 33.86 8.54
CA ALA A 664 -2.75 34.59 7.76
C ALA A 664 -3.42 35.66 6.89
N ILE A 665 -2.88 36.87 6.95
CA ILE A 665 -3.30 38.02 6.16
C ILE A 665 -2.08 38.46 5.35
N SER A 666 -2.19 38.30 4.04
CA SER A 666 -1.14 38.65 3.07
C SER A 666 -1.67 39.72 2.11
N PRO A 667 -1.59 41.01 2.47
CA PRO A 667 -1.85 42.12 1.56
C PRO A 667 -1.02 42.02 0.27
N ARG A 668 -1.52 42.61 -0.81
CA ARG A 668 -0.71 42.85 -2.01
C ARG A 668 0.34 43.91 -1.70
N GLU A 669 1.45 43.84 -2.42
CA GLU A 669 2.52 44.82 -2.31
C GLU A 669 1.99 46.23 -2.62
N ILE A 670 2.28 47.18 -1.74
CA ILE A 670 1.92 48.59 -1.89
C ILE A 670 3.15 49.30 -2.44
N ALA A 671 3.07 49.75 -3.69
CA ALA A 671 4.13 50.51 -4.34
C ALA A 671 3.97 52.01 -4.06
N PHE A 672 4.97 52.60 -3.42
CA PHE A 672 5.11 54.05 -3.26
C PHE A 672 6.03 54.56 -4.38
N GLY A 673 5.45 54.83 -5.55
CA GLY A 673 6.20 55.19 -6.76
C GLY A 673 6.92 53.99 -7.41
N SER A 674 7.95 54.24 -8.21
CA SER A 674 8.69 53.19 -8.94
C SER A 674 9.84 52.55 -8.16
N LYS A 675 10.26 53.17 -7.05
CA LYS A 675 11.45 52.77 -6.30
C LYS A 675 11.14 52.17 -4.94
N VAL A 676 9.97 52.40 -4.34
CA VAL A 676 9.66 51.91 -2.99
C VAL A 676 8.47 50.97 -3.03
N THR A 677 8.62 49.78 -2.45
CA THR A 677 7.55 48.78 -2.33
C THR A 677 7.51 48.26 -0.90
N TRP A 678 6.30 48.19 -0.34
CA TRP A 678 6.04 47.68 1.00
C TRP A 678 5.14 46.45 0.91
N SER A 679 5.62 45.33 1.44
CA SER A 679 4.95 44.04 1.32
C SER A 679 4.66 43.46 2.72
N PRO A 680 3.69 44.01 3.47
CA PRO A 680 3.38 43.54 4.82
C PRO A 680 2.79 42.13 4.79
N ASN A 681 3.00 41.38 5.85
CA ASN A 681 2.37 40.08 6.10
C ASN A 681 2.13 39.90 7.59
N LEU A 682 0.96 39.39 7.96
CA LEU A 682 0.58 39.07 9.33
C LEU A 682 0.19 37.59 9.40
N SER A 683 0.75 36.84 10.34
CA SER A 683 0.26 35.51 10.71
C SER A 683 0.04 35.40 12.21
N LEU A 684 -1.02 34.70 12.59
CA LEU A 684 -1.36 34.38 13.96
C LEU A 684 -1.67 32.88 14.03
N THR A 685 -0.98 32.18 14.91
CA THR A 685 -1.14 30.75 15.12
C THR A 685 -1.27 30.46 16.61
N ASN A 686 -2.24 29.63 16.99
CA ASN A 686 -2.32 29.08 18.33
C ASN A 686 -2.19 27.56 18.26
N GLU A 687 -1.08 27.03 18.76
CA GLU A 687 -0.82 25.60 18.88
C GLU A 687 -1.09 25.16 20.32
N THR A 688 -1.82 24.07 20.49
CA THR A 688 -2.11 23.46 21.79
C THR A 688 -1.76 21.99 21.74
N GLN A 689 -0.99 21.52 22.70
CA GLN A 689 -0.74 20.10 22.93
C GLN A 689 -1.50 19.72 24.19
N PHE A 690 -2.31 18.67 24.15
CA PHE A 690 -3.13 18.26 25.28
C PHE A 690 -2.93 16.78 25.58
N MET A 691 -3.18 16.41 26.84
CA MET A 691 -3.05 15.04 27.34
C MET A 691 -1.66 14.44 27.05
N GLN A 692 -0.61 15.26 27.06
CA GLN A 692 0.76 14.75 26.84
C GLN A 692 1.18 13.97 28.09
N PRO A 693 1.58 12.69 27.98
CA PRO A 693 1.97 11.89 29.13
C PRO A 693 3.26 12.44 29.75
N VAL A 694 3.29 12.57 31.08
CA VAL A 694 4.47 13.01 31.84
C VAL A 694 5.14 11.78 32.48
N PRO A 695 6.49 11.64 32.43
CA PRO A 695 7.20 10.53 33.09
C PRO A 695 6.91 10.46 34.60
N SER A 696 7.01 9.25 35.17
CA SER A 696 6.42 8.79 36.46
C SER A 696 6.81 9.56 37.74
N LEU A 697 5.98 9.38 38.77
CA LEU A 697 5.95 9.96 40.13
C LEU A 697 7.33 10.30 40.75
N VAL A 698 7.49 11.54 41.21
CA VAL A 698 8.58 11.94 42.12
C VAL A 698 8.11 11.66 43.55
N ARG A 699 8.86 10.87 44.32
CA ARG A 699 8.64 10.75 45.77
C ARG A 699 9.07 12.07 46.41
N ILE A 700 8.13 12.82 46.97
CA ILE A 700 8.43 13.99 47.79
C ILE A 700 8.87 13.45 49.17
N GLU A 701 10.00 13.91 49.69
CA GLU A 701 10.65 13.43 50.93
C GLU A 701 9.77 13.46 52.20
N ASN A 702 8.59 14.08 52.16
CA ASN A 702 7.73 14.30 53.34
C ASN A 702 6.40 13.50 53.35
N GLY A 703 6.27 12.42 52.57
CA GLY A 703 5.10 11.53 52.65
C GLY A 703 3.76 12.14 52.17
N ILE A 704 3.78 13.31 51.53
CA ILE A 704 2.61 13.93 50.89
C ILE A 704 2.37 13.25 49.53
N ARG A 705 1.15 12.75 49.28
CA ARG A 705 0.76 12.20 47.97
C ARG A 705 0.83 13.29 46.90
N ASP A 706 1.50 13.01 45.80
CA ASP A 706 1.52 13.87 44.62
C ASP A 706 0.11 13.98 44.02
N THR A 707 -0.47 15.18 44.06
CA THR A 707 -1.79 15.51 43.53
C THR A 707 -1.73 16.12 42.13
N VAL A 708 -0.54 16.25 41.54
CA VAL A 708 -0.35 16.89 40.23
C VAL A 708 -0.71 15.91 39.10
N ALA A 709 -1.43 16.41 38.09
CA ALA A 709 -1.85 15.61 36.94
C ALA A 709 -0.66 14.93 36.24
N LEU A 710 -0.82 13.64 35.92
CA LEU A 710 0.15 12.81 35.17
C LEU A 710 0.21 13.16 33.68
N THR A 711 -0.56 14.16 33.25
CA THR A 711 -0.57 14.70 31.90
C THR A 711 -0.25 16.19 31.94
N SER A 712 0.49 16.67 30.95
CA SER A 712 0.75 18.09 30.74
C SER A 712 0.01 18.59 29.51
N ASP A 713 -0.54 19.80 29.58
CA ASP A 713 -1.00 20.51 28.40
C ASP A 713 -0.05 21.67 28.13
N SER A 714 0.14 22.04 26.86
CA SER A 714 0.87 23.24 26.50
C SER A 714 0.12 24.04 25.45
N ARG A 715 0.26 25.36 25.48
CA ARG A 715 -0.30 26.31 24.51
C ARG A 715 0.81 27.24 24.07
N LEU A 716 0.95 27.45 22.77
CA LEU A 716 1.86 28.38 22.15
C LEU A 716 1.08 29.26 21.17
N THR A 717 0.85 30.52 21.54
CA THR A 717 0.31 31.53 20.63
C THR A 717 1.46 32.29 20.01
N SER A 718 1.55 32.35 18.69
CA SER A 718 2.55 33.15 17.98
C SER A 718 1.86 34.12 17.03
N VAL A 719 2.29 35.38 17.06
CA VAL A 719 1.85 36.44 16.16
C VAL A 719 3.10 37.00 15.47
N ASP A 720 3.18 36.81 14.16
CA ASP A 720 4.28 37.28 13.33
C ASP A 720 3.80 38.41 12.44
N VAL A 721 4.49 39.54 12.52
CA VAL A 721 4.30 40.70 11.65
C VAL A 721 5.59 40.92 10.88
N ALA A 722 5.57 40.64 9.57
CA ALA A 722 6.68 40.91 8.67
C ALA A 722 6.36 42.11 7.79
N THR A 723 7.25 43.10 7.74
CA THR A 723 7.06 44.36 7.00
C THR A 723 8.30 44.73 6.19
N PRO A 724 8.71 43.90 5.22
CA PRO A 724 9.81 44.26 4.32
C PRO A 724 9.45 45.50 3.49
N VAL A 725 10.40 46.43 3.44
CA VAL A 725 10.37 47.61 2.57
C VAL A 725 11.54 47.48 1.59
N ARG A 726 11.24 47.43 0.30
CA ARG A 726 12.25 47.45 -0.75
C ARG A 726 12.37 48.87 -1.29
N VAL A 727 13.59 49.40 -1.29
CA VAL A 727 13.97 50.72 -1.79
C VAL A 727 14.99 50.53 -2.90
N GLY A 728 14.56 50.59 -4.16
CA GLY A 728 15.37 50.29 -5.34
C GLY A 728 15.90 48.85 -5.31
N SER A 729 17.21 48.72 -5.16
CA SER A 729 17.92 47.45 -5.03
C SER A 729 18.16 47.01 -3.58
N PHE A 730 17.82 47.85 -2.60
CA PHE A 730 17.95 47.55 -1.17
C PHE A 730 16.66 46.93 -0.64
N THR A 731 16.77 45.97 0.27
CA THR A 731 15.61 45.44 1.00
C THR A 731 15.85 45.56 2.50
N TRP A 732 15.05 46.40 3.16
CA TRP A 732 15.01 46.50 4.61
C TRP A 732 13.94 45.55 5.14
N ARG A 733 14.35 44.50 5.83
CA ARG A 733 13.47 43.49 6.43
C ARG A 733 13.24 43.84 7.88
N ASN A 734 11.98 43.90 8.29
CA ASN A 734 11.57 43.99 9.68
C ASN A 734 10.62 42.84 9.97
N THR A 735 10.87 42.13 11.07
CA THR A 735 9.99 41.06 11.55
C THR A 735 9.83 41.18 13.05
N VAL A 736 8.58 41.26 13.51
CA VAL A 736 8.23 41.27 14.92
C VAL A 736 7.42 40.02 15.21
N ARG A 737 7.92 39.16 16.10
CA ARG A 737 7.26 37.94 16.57
C ARG A 737 6.90 38.10 18.03
N PHE A 738 5.61 38.12 18.35
CA PHE A 738 5.12 37.94 19.71
C PHE A 738 4.80 36.46 19.92
N SER A 739 5.28 35.86 21.01
CA SER A 739 4.99 34.47 21.33
C SER A 739 4.63 34.32 22.80
N ASP A 740 3.49 33.71 23.09
CA ASP A 740 2.96 33.43 24.42
C ASP A 740 2.85 31.91 24.61
N ARG A 741 3.72 31.37 25.48
CA ARG A 741 3.75 29.96 25.82
C ARG A 741 3.20 29.76 27.23
N GLN A 742 2.38 28.74 27.42
CA GLN A 742 1.90 28.28 28.71
C GLN A 742 1.96 26.76 28.74
N VAL A 743 2.40 26.19 29.85
CA VAL A 743 2.49 24.76 30.10
C VAL A 743 1.83 24.49 31.44
N THR A 744 0.96 23.49 31.51
CA THR A 744 0.31 23.02 32.74
C THR A 744 0.80 21.61 33.07
N GLY A 745 0.51 21.13 34.27
CA GLY A 745 0.98 19.84 34.75
C GLY A 745 2.36 19.90 35.41
N ARG A 746 2.89 18.74 35.79
CA ARG A 746 4.13 18.63 36.57
C ARG A 746 5.35 19.02 35.73
N GLN A 747 6.13 19.99 36.20
CA GLN A 747 7.44 20.33 35.66
C GLN A 747 8.50 20.07 36.72
N VAL A 748 9.52 19.28 36.38
CA VAL A 748 10.66 19.00 37.26
C VAL A 748 11.85 19.74 36.69
N LEU A 749 12.30 20.78 37.39
CA LEU A 749 13.50 21.52 37.04
C LEU A 749 14.64 21.06 37.94
N THR A 750 15.73 20.59 37.35
CA THR A 750 16.95 20.23 38.08
C THR A 750 18.02 21.24 37.72
N ALA A 751 18.53 21.96 38.73
CA ALA A 751 19.55 22.99 38.57
C ALA A 751 20.72 22.71 39.53
N ARG A 752 21.95 23.02 39.09
CA ARG A 752 23.09 23.13 40.00
C ARG A 752 23.13 24.56 40.52
N VAL A 753 22.96 24.72 41.82
CA VAL A 753 23.00 25.98 42.56
C VAL A 753 24.31 26.00 43.35
N PRO A 754 25.03 27.13 43.47
CA PRO A 754 26.18 27.22 44.36
C PRO A 754 25.84 26.73 45.78
N ASP A 755 26.69 25.90 46.36
CA ASP A 755 26.49 25.42 47.74
C ASP A 755 26.76 26.57 48.73
N PRO A 756 25.74 27.08 49.45
CA PRO A 756 25.96 28.16 50.42
C PRO A 756 26.70 27.68 51.69
N SER A 757 26.90 26.37 51.88
CA SER A 757 27.56 25.78 53.03
C SER A 757 29.08 25.67 52.88
N THR A 758 29.61 25.92 51.68
CA THR A 758 31.05 25.92 51.41
C THR A 758 31.53 27.29 50.91
N PRO A 759 32.76 27.72 51.28
CA PRO A 759 33.33 28.99 50.82
C PRO A 759 33.84 28.94 49.37
N ASP A 760 33.76 27.78 48.69
CA ASP A 760 34.17 27.63 47.29
C ASP A 760 33.01 28.00 46.36
N PRO A 761 33.11 29.09 45.58
CA PRO A 761 32.04 29.53 44.67
C PRO A 761 31.79 28.57 43.49
N ASN A 762 32.64 27.55 43.29
CA ASN A 762 32.46 26.52 42.27
C ASN A 762 31.80 25.24 42.82
N ASP A 763 31.65 25.14 44.13
CA ASP A 763 30.94 24.03 44.74
C ASP A 763 29.43 24.19 44.51
N SER A 764 28.75 23.11 44.15
CA SER A 764 27.36 23.19 43.70
C SER A 764 26.51 22.02 44.17
N ILE A 765 25.37 22.34 44.74
CA ILE A 765 24.32 21.39 45.09
C ILE A 765 23.32 21.26 43.94
N THR A 766 22.81 20.04 43.73
CA THR A 766 21.75 19.81 42.74
C THR A 766 20.40 20.03 43.42
N VAL A 767 19.73 21.13 43.08
CA VAL A 767 18.39 21.44 43.58
C VAL A 767 17.36 21.01 42.54
N THR A 768 16.43 20.16 42.95
CA THR A 768 15.29 19.74 42.12
C THR A 768 14.03 20.47 42.60
N THR A 769 13.47 21.33 41.75
CA THR A 769 12.21 22.02 42.03
C THR A 769 11.08 21.42 41.20
N VAL A 770 10.02 20.99 41.86
CA VAL A 770 8.78 20.52 41.22
C VAL A 770 7.74 21.64 41.27
N ARG A 771 7.19 22.04 40.12
CA ARG A 771 6.18 23.11 40.04
C ARG A 771 5.00 22.75 39.13
N GLY A 772 3.84 23.36 39.39
CA GLY A 772 2.60 23.16 38.65
C GLY A 772 2.44 24.11 37.46
N GLY A 773 3.17 23.84 36.37
CA GLY A 773 3.12 24.62 35.13
C GLY A 773 4.08 25.81 35.05
N THR A 774 4.22 26.36 33.85
CA THR A 774 5.05 27.53 33.53
C THR A 774 4.41 28.38 32.42
N PHE A 775 4.71 29.67 32.34
CA PHE A 775 4.37 30.57 31.25
C PHE A 775 5.60 31.38 30.84
N GLN A 776 5.64 31.74 29.56
CA GLN A 776 6.66 32.60 29.00
C GLN A 776 6.04 33.39 27.86
N SER A 777 5.97 34.72 27.99
CA SER A 777 5.65 35.59 26.86
C SER A 777 6.93 36.26 26.37
N THR A 778 7.06 36.38 25.06
CA THR A 778 8.23 36.92 24.39
C THR A 778 7.80 37.87 23.28
N ALA A 779 8.58 38.91 23.03
CA ALA A 779 8.47 39.69 21.81
C ALA A 779 9.86 39.82 21.20
N ASN A 780 10.05 39.27 20.02
CA ASN A 780 11.30 39.32 19.29
C ASN A 780 11.16 40.27 18.10
N TRP A 781 12.10 41.20 17.96
CA TRP A 781 12.19 42.10 16.81
C TRP A 781 13.52 41.89 16.11
N GLU A 782 13.45 41.45 14.85
CA GLU A 782 14.58 41.25 13.97
C GLU A 782 14.53 42.28 12.84
N THR A 783 15.65 42.93 12.57
CA THR A 783 15.77 43.93 11.51
C THR A 783 17.11 43.79 10.78
N GLY A 784 17.09 43.97 9.46
CA GLY A 784 18.30 43.88 8.65
C GLY A 784 18.13 44.45 7.26
N ILE A 785 19.23 44.92 6.69
CA ILE A 785 19.32 45.50 5.35
C ILE A 785 20.16 44.56 4.48
N ASN A 786 19.52 44.02 3.45
CA ASN A 786 20.22 43.30 2.39
C ASN A 786 20.67 44.32 1.34
N LEU A 787 21.98 44.40 1.14
CA LEU A 787 22.60 45.23 0.11
C LEU A 787 22.57 44.48 -1.24
N PRO A 788 22.63 45.22 -2.38
CA PRO A 788 22.68 44.61 -3.69
C PRO A 788 23.93 43.74 -3.90
N LEU A 789 23.81 42.81 -4.84
CA LEU A 789 24.88 41.91 -5.26
C LEU A 789 26.07 42.71 -5.82
N LEU A 790 27.28 42.50 -5.27
CA LEU A 790 28.49 43.18 -5.73
C LEU A 790 29.05 42.60 -7.04
N LEU A 791 28.86 41.28 -7.28
CA LEU A 791 29.41 40.53 -8.41
C LEU A 791 28.35 39.58 -9.00
N GLY A 792 28.05 39.71 -10.29
CA GLY A 792 26.80 39.20 -10.89
C GLY A 792 26.82 37.85 -11.61
N GLN A 793 27.94 37.45 -12.23
CA GLN A 793 27.90 36.42 -13.29
C GLN A 793 28.28 34.99 -12.84
N THR A 794 29.35 34.80 -12.08
CA THR A 794 29.83 33.46 -11.66
C THR A 794 30.16 33.37 -10.18
N TRP A 795 30.57 34.49 -9.58
CA TRP A 795 30.87 34.60 -8.17
C TRP A 795 29.92 35.61 -7.53
N LYS A 796 28.90 35.11 -6.82
CA LYS A 796 27.90 35.96 -6.19
C LYS A 796 28.34 36.32 -4.78
N VAL A 797 28.65 37.59 -4.55
CA VAL A 797 29.00 38.12 -3.22
C VAL A 797 27.94 39.13 -2.79
N THR A 798 27.29 38.84 -1.66
CA THR A 798 26.23 39.68 -1.09
C THR A 798 26.63 40.10 0.32
N PRO A 799 26.98 41.37 0.54
CA PRO A 799 27.18 41.90 1.88
C PRO A 799 25.82 42.08 2.59
N THR A 800 25.81 41.86 3.89
CA THR A 800 24.61 41.95 4.75
C THR A 800 24.92 42.78 5.98
N VAL A 801 24.02 43.69 6.33
CA VAL A 801 24.08 44.47 7.56
C VAL A 801 22.80 44.20 8.34
N GLY A 802 22.92 43.49 9.46
CA GLY A 802 21.83 43.13 10.34
C GLY A 802 21.97 43.77 11.71
N VAL A 803 20.86 43.82 12.45
CA VAL A 803 20.88 44.11 13.88
C VAL A 803 20.23 42.92 14.58
N THR A 804 21.02 42.25 15.41
CA THR A 804 20.61 41.03 16.13
C THR A 804 20.48 41.31 17.62
N ASN A 805 19.79 40.44 18.34
CA ASN A 805 19.78 40.47 19.80
C ASN A 805 21.18 40.16 20.36
N ILE A 806 21.54 40.77 21.49
CA ILE A 806 22.86 40.56 22.14
C ILE A 806 23.01 39.09 22.56
N ALA A 807 22.03 38.56 23.30
CA ALA A 807 21.90 37.14 23.58
C ALA A 807 21.28 36.43 22.37
N GLY A 808 22.13 35.95 21.47
CA GLY A 808 21.73 35.17 20.29
C GLY A 808 20.85 33.97 20.69
N GLY A 809 19.72 33.81 20.00
CA GLY A 809 18.72 32.77 20.31
C GLY A 809 17.68 33.16 21.38
N ALA A 810 17.91 34.23 22.15
CA ALA A 810 16.92 34.77 23.09
C ALA A 810 16.06 35.87 22.43
N PRO A 811 14.81 36.08 22.86
CA PRO A 811 13.92 37.13 22.33
C PRO A 811 14.34 38.52 22.82
N PHE A 812 13.93 39.57 22.10
CA PHE A 812 14.24 40.95 22.50
C PHE A 812 13.62 41.36 23.85
N LEU A 813 12.37 40.95 24.06
CA LEU A 813 11.62 41.12 25.30
C LEU A 813 11.18 39.74 25.81
N LEU A 814 11.28 39.54 27.12
CA LEU A 814 10.92 38.30 27.81
C LEU A 814 10.14 38.62 29.09
N ARG A 815 9.12 37.82 29.40
CA ARG A 815 8.53 37.73 30.74
C ARG A 815 8.17 36.29 31.06
N ASN A 816 8.38 35.86 32.30
CA ASN A 816 8.10 34.52 32.80
C ASN A 816 7.98 34.55 34.34
N GLU A 817 8.04 33.40 35.00
CA GLU A 817 8.04 33.33 36.46
C GLU A 817 9.26 33.98 37.09
N ALA A 818 10.42 33.90 36.45
CA ALA A 818 11.66 34.47 36.97
C ALA A 818 11.62 36.01 37.01
N THR A 819 10.81 36.62 36.15
CA THR A 819 10.59 38.08 36.14
C THR A 819 9.36 38.51 36.95
N ASN A 820 8.72 37.60 37.71
CA ASN A 820 7.41 37.84 38.35
C ASN A 820 6.35 38.36 37.36
N GLY A 821 6.45 37.98 36.08
CA GLY A 821 5.54 38.43 35.02
C GLY A 821 5.85 39.83 34.44
N ASN A 822 6.87 40.53 34.93
CA ASN A 822 7.33 41.79 34.36
C ASN A 822 8.10 41.57 33.05
N TRP A 823 8.00 42.52 32.12
CA TRP A 823 8.78 42.50 30.88
C TRP A 823 10.20 43.00 31.14
N VAL A 824 11.18 42.18 30.79
CA VAL A 824 12.60 42.57 30.73
C VAL A 824 13.04 42.61 29.27
N GLN A 825 13.95 43.52 28.95
CA GLN A 825 14.48 43.71 27.60
C GLN A 825 15.99 43.53 27.56
N GLN A 826 16.51 43.06 26.44
CA GLN A 826 17.94 43.09 26.14
C GLN A 826 18.26 44.15 25.09
N GLY A 827 19.52 44.54 25.00
CA GLY A 827 19.99 45.38 23.91
C GLY A 827 20.08 44.64 22.57
N LYS A 828 20.50 45.39 21.56
CA LYS A 828 20.72 44.93 20.18
C LYS A 828 22.19 45.13 19.83
N ARG A 829 22.77 44.25 19.02
CA ARG A 829 24.14 44.39 18.48
C ARG A 829 24.15 44.31 16.96
N LEU A 830 25.09 45.05 16.37
CA LEU A 830 25.33 45.05 14.94
C LEU A 830 25.82 43.67 14.49
N GLN A 831 25.38 43.23 13.32
CA GLN A 831 25.89 42.05 12.64
C GLN A 831 26.30 42.45 11.23
N LEU A 832 27.58 42.32 10.92
CA LEU A 832 28.11 42.53 9.59
C LEU A 832 28.44 41.19 9.00
N GLY A 833 28.01 40.94 7.77
CA GLY A 833 28.28 39.68 7.12
C GLY A 833 28.48 39.81 5.63
N ALA A 834 29.04 38.75 5.04
CA ALA A 834 29.17 38.59 3.62
C ALA A 834 28.92 37.12 3.27
N THR A 835 28.03 36.91 2.29
CA THR A 835 27.78 35.59 1.74
C THR A 835 28.37 35.49 0.35
N SER A 836 29.06 34.39 0.06
CA SER A 836 29.66 34.11 -1.24
C SER A 836 29.25 32.72 -1.73
N SER A 837 28.75 32.64 -2.95
CA SER A 837 28.29 31.38 -3.56
C SER A 837 28.80 31.25 -5.00
N PRO A 838 30.11 31.00 -5.22
CA PRO A 838 30.61 30.71 -6.55
C PRO A 838 29.97 29.42 -7.07
N THR A 839 29.79 29.34 -8.38
CA THR A 839 29.41 28.09 -9.04
C THR A 839 30.46 27.73 -10.07
N PHE A 840 31.25 26.71 -9.76
CA PHE A 840 32.19 26.10 -10.67
C PHE A 840 31.47 25.01 -11.46
N PHE A 841 31.73 24.91 -12.75
CA PHE A 841 31.23 23.79 -13.53
C PHE A 841 32.30 23.27 -14.47
N GLY A 842 32.48 21.96 -14.49
CA GLY A 842 33.32 21.24 -15.43
C GLY A 842 32.45 20.41 -16.35
N PHE A 843 32.93 20.19 -17.57
CA PHE A 843 32.35 19.18 -18.45
C PHE A 843 33.32 18.01 -18.55
N ILE A 844 32.82 16.80 -18.30
CA ILE A 844 33.59 15.58 -18.49
C ILE A 844 33.37 15.17 -19.95
N ASN A 845 34.45 15.16 -20.73
CA ASN A 845 34.44 14.80 -22.14
C ASN A 845 34.45 13.27 -22.29
N GLY A 846 33.60 12.72 -23.16
CA GLY A 846 33.39 11.28 -23.34
C GLY A 846 31.95 10.88 -23.02
N GLY A 847 31.14 10.74 -24.05
CA GLY A 847 29.75 10.29 -23.92
C GLY A 847 29.65 8.77 -23.97
N ILE A 848 29.13 8.15 -22.91
CA ILE A 848 28.85 6.71 -22.86
C ILE A 848 27.39 6.49 -23.32
N GLY A 849 27.20 5.78 -24.42
CA GLY A 849 25.87 5.45 -24.95
C GLY A 849 25.06 6.69 -25.40
N PRO A 850 23.80 6.88 -24.96
CA PRO A 850 22.96 8.03 -25.32
C PRO A 850 23.36 9.33 -24.59
N VAL A 851 24.33 9.30 -23.66
CA VAL A 851 24.81 10.52 -23.00
C VAL A 851 25.79 11.23 -23.93
N ALA A 852 25.48 12.48 -24.31
CA ALA A 852 26.33 13.33 -25.13
C ALA A 852 27.47 13.95 -24.32
N ARG A 853 27.17 14.43 -23.11
CA ARG A 853 28.12 15.15 -22.25
C ARG A 853 27.67 15.11 -20.80
N LEU A 854 28.62 15.00 -19.87
CA LEU A 854 28.38 15.12 -18.44
C LEU A 854 28.86 16.49 -17.97
N ARG A 855 28.08 17.14 -17.12
CA ARG A 855 28.43 18.41 -16.45
C ARG A 855 28.44 18.18 -14.96
N HIS A 856 29.56 18.44 -14.31
CA HIS A 856 29.65 18.48 -12.86
C HIS A 856 29.68 19.94 -12.40
N LYS A 857 28.67 20.35 -11.63
CA LYS A 857 28.61 21.65 -10.97
C LYS A 857 28.99 21.50 -9.51
N VAL A 858 29.84 22.40 -9.02
CA VAL A 858 30.25 22.50 -7.62
C VAL A 858 30.01 23.94 -7.17
N SER A 859 29.10 24.10 -6.23
CA SER A 859 28.66 25.39 -5.68
C SER A 859 28.93 25.43 -4.18
N PRO A 860 30.16 25.77 -3.74
CA PRO A 860 30.41 25.99 -2.32
C PRO A 860 29.69 27.25 -1.84
N GLN A 861 29.32 27.25 -0.57
CA GLN A 861 28.63 28.35 0.08
C GLN A 861 29.49 28.83 1.25
N PHE A 862 30.02 30.03 1.14
CA PHE A 862 30.77 30.68 2.19
C PHE A 862 29.88 31.73 2.86
N ASP A 863 29.89 31.75 4.17
CA ASP A 863 29.11 32.66 4.99
C ASP A 863 30.04 33.18 6.09
N PHE A 864 30.26 34.49 6.11
CA PHE A 864 31.08 35.14 7.11
C PHE A 864 30.20 36.13 7.86
N ASN A 865 30.15 36.03 9.19
CA ASN A 865 29.42 36.96 10.04
C ASN A 865 30.28 37.41 11.22
N TRP A 866 30.22 38.69 11.53
CA TRP A 866 30.88 39.30 12.66
C TRP A 866 29.89 40.13 13.48
N SER A 867 29.96 39.98 14.80
CA SER A 867 29.22 40.78 15.78
C SER A 867 30.15 41.19 16.92
N PRO A 868 30.08 42.46 17.37
CA PRO A 868 30.90 42.94 18.47
C PRO A 868 30.44 42.37 19.81
N ALA A 869 31.32 42.48 20.82
CA ALA A 869 30.97 42.19 22.20
C ALA A 869 29.91 43.18 22.70
N ALA A 870 29.00 42.70 23.55
CA ALA A 870 27.94 43.53 24.13
C ALA A 870 27.43 42.91 25.43
N SER A 871 26.97 43.75 26.37
CA SER A 871 26.46 43.31 27.66
C SER A 871 24.93 43.21 27.69
N ILE A 872 24.41 42.29 28.51
CA ILE A 872 23.00 42.16 28.86
C ILE A 872 22.78 42.67 30.29
N SER A 873 21.59 43.18 30.58
CA SER A 873 21.22 43.54 31.94
C SER A 873 21.12 42.28 32.82
N GLN A 874 21.44 42.43 34.11
CA GLN A 874 21.35 41.35 35.09
C GLN A 874 19.93 40.79 35.18
N GLU A 875 18.91 41.66 35.22
CA GLU A 875 17.50 41.28 35.20
C GLU A 875 17.13 40.40 33.99
N PHE A 876 17.71 40.66 32.82
CA PHE A 876 17.48 39.84 31.63
C PHE A 876 18.25 38.52 31.66
N ALA A 877 19.47 38.52 32.20
CA ALA A 877 20.26 37.31 32.39
C ALA A 877 19.57 36.34 33.38
N ASP A 878 19.02 36.86 34.48
CA ASP A 878 18.27 36.11 35.48
C ASP A 878 16.97 35.54 34.89
N ALA A 879 16.28 36.33 34.06
CA ALA A 879 15.09 35.90 33.34
C ALA A 879 15.35 34.74 32.37
N LEU A 880 16.56 34.68 31.79
CA LEU A 880 16.99 33.65 30.84
C LEU A 880 17.42 32.36 31.56
N ALA A 881 18.09 32.47 32.72
CA ALA A 881 18.55 31.34 33.53
C ALA A 881 17.38 30.64 34.24
N GLY A 882 16.33 31.38 34.60
CA GLY A 882 15.21 30.86 35.39
C GLY A 882 15.52 30.88 36.89
N ALA A 883 14.47 30.91 37.73
CA ALA A 883 14.62 31.04 39.18
C ALA A 883 15.52 29.93 39.77
N GLY A 884 16.69 30.33 40.30
CA GLY A 884 17.65 29.44 40.96
C GLY A 884 18.76 28.89 40.06
N GLN A 885 18.85 29.24 38.77
CA GLN A 885 20.04 28.89 37.97
C GLN A 885 21.06 30.04 37.98
N GLY A 886 22.36 29.71 38.02
CA GLY A 886 23.43 30.71 37.98
C GLY A 886 23.29 31.66 36.79
N VAL A 887 23.63 32.94 37.01
CA VAL A 887 23.44 34.03 36.04
C VAL A 887 24.17 33.69 34.73
N ALA A 888 23.44 33.68 33.61
CA ALA A 888 24.06 33.60 32.29
C ALA A 888 25.03 34.77 32.10
N SER A 889 26.17 34.57 31.43
CA SER A 889 27.22 35.60 31.34
C SER A 889 26.65 36.98 30.97
N LEU A 890 26.86 37.97 31.84
CA LEU A 890 26.39 39.35 31.65
C LEU A 890 27.03 40.01 30.42
N GLU A 891 28.19 39.51 30.02
CA GLU A 891 28.85 39.88 28.78
C GLU A 891 28.67 38.77 27.74
N ARG A 892 28.28 39.18 26.53
CA ARG A 892 28.38 38.35 25.34
C ARG A 892 29.65 38.75 24.60
N PRO A 893 30.61 37.82 24.44
CA PRO A 893 31.84 38.12 23.72
C PRO A 893 31.53 38.46 22.26
N ALA A 894 32.52 39.07 21.60
CA ALA A 894 32.48 39.19 20.15
C ALA A 894 32.30 37.80 19.53
N ALA A 895 31.64 37.73 18.38
CA ALA A 895 31.48 36.49 17.63
C ALA A 895 31.93 36.73 16.19
N MET A 896 32.78 35.86 15.67
CA MET A 896 33.26 35.94 14.29
C MET A 896 33.14 34.55 13.69
N THR A 897 32.04 34.30 13.00
CA THR A 897 31.72 32.97 12.47
C THR A 897 32.02 32.91 10.98
N ALA A 898 32.78 31.90 10.56
CA ALA A 898 32.91 31.50 9.17
C ALA A 898 32.27 30.13 8.98
N SER A 899 31.40 30.02 7.97
CA SER A 899 30.72 28.77 7.63
C SER A 899 30.95 28.38 6.18
N VAL A 900 31.12 27.08 5.95
CA VAL A 900 31.31 26.50 4.61
C VAL A 900 30.31 25.38 4.40
N GLY A 901 29.48 25.49 3.37
CA GLY A 901 28.62 24.43 2.85
C GLY A 901 28.98 24.07 1.42
N LEU A 902 28.44 22.95 0.92
CA LEU A 902 28.77 22.46 -0.41
C LEU A 902 27.54 21.90 -1.11
N ASN A 903 27.26 22.36 -2.32
CA ASN A 903 26.28 21.74 -3.21
C ASN A 903 26.97 21.25 -4.48
N GLN A 904 26.76 19.99 -4.84
CA GLN A 904 27.31 19.36 -6.04
C GLN A 904 26.17 18.81 -6.89
N THR A 905 26.22 19.03 -8.20
CA THR A 905 25.20 18.51 -9.12
C THR A 905 25.87 17.94 -10.36
N ILE A 906 25.69 16.65 -10.59
CA ILE A 906 26.13 15.93 -11.78
C ILE A 906 24.93 15.80 -12.72
N GLU A 907 25.02 16.43 -13.88
CA GLU A 907 23.98 16.44 -14.90
C GLU A 907 24.47 15.76 -16.18
N ALA A 908 23.60 14.96 -16.80
CA ALA A 908 23.83 14.38 -18.11
C ALA A 908 23.01 15.12 -19.17
N LYS A 909 23.66 15.44 -20.29
CA LYS A 909 22.98 15.83 -21.53
C LYS A 909 22.83 14.59 -22.40
N LEU A 910 21.60 14.22 -22.74
CA LEU A 910 21.27 13.12 -23.64
C LEU A 910 21.38 13.57 -25.10
N ARG A 911 21.73 12.64 -25.99
CA ARG A 911 21.72 12.83 -27.45
C ARG A 911 20.27 12.78 -27.95
N PRO A 912 19.83 13.77 -28.75
CA PRO A 912 18.55 13.68 -29.44
C PRO A 912 18.57 12.55 -30.49
N PRO A 913 17.44 11.90 -30.77
CA PRO A 913 17.30 10.97 -31.88
C PRO A 913 17.62 11.62 -33.23
N GLU A 914 18.01 10.80 -34.20
CA GLU A 914 18.28 11.26 -35.57
C GLU A 914 17.06 12.00 -36.15
N GLY A 915 17.29 13.21 -36.68
CA GLY A 915 16.25 14.09 -37.22
C GLY A 915 15.64 15.11 -36.23
N ASP A 916 15.95 15.03 -34.93
CA ASP A 916 15.43 15.96 -33.92
C ASP A 916 16.44 17.10 -33.64
N THR A 917 16.15 18.31 -34.12
CA THR A 917 17.04 19.48 -34.02
C THR A 917 16.99 20.20 -32.66
N THR A 918 16.20 19.72 -31.70
CA THR A 918 16.01 20.41 -30.40
C THR A 918 17.13 20.15 -29.38
N VAL A 919 18.39 20.07 -29.83
CA VAL A 919 19.57 19.73 -29.00
C VAL A 919 19.80 20.71 -27.83
N SER A 920 19.20 21.91 -27.88
CA SER A 920 19.24 22.93 -26.82
C SER A 920 18.15 22.79 -25.76
N ASP A 921 17.13 21.96 -26.00
CA ASP A 921 15.95 21.83 -25.16
C ASP A 921 16.30 21.25 -23.78
N PRO A 922 15.84 21.88 -22.66
CA PRO A 922 16.00 21.36 -21.31
C PRO A 922 15.56 19.90 -21.14
N ARG A 923 14.63 19.40 -21.96
CA ARG A 923 14.15 18.00 -21.92
C ARG A 923 15.26 16.95 -22.14
N TRP A 924 16.40 17.34 -22.69
CA TRP A 924 17.57 16.48 -22.89
C TRP A 924 18.54 16.50 -21.70
N LYS A 925 18.26 17.25 -20.64
CA LYS A 925 19.07 17.28 -19.41
C LYS A 925 18.45 16.36 -18.36
N ARG A 926 19.27 15.60 -17.65
CA ARG A 926 18.87 14.77 -16.50
C ARG A 926 19.87 14.95 -15.37
N THR A 927 19.39 15.17 -14.15
CA THR A 927 20.25 15.20 -12.96
C THR A 927 20.57 13.77 -12.57
N LEU A 928 21.83 13.35 -12.73
CA LEU A 928 22.25 12.00 -12.34
C LEU A 928 22.33 11.89 -10.83
N LEU A 929 22.92 12.90 -10.19
CA LEU A 929 23.07 12.98 -8.75
C LEU A 929 23.26 14.44 -8.32
N SER A 930 22.49 14.88 -7.34
CA SER A 930 22.72 16.13 -6.62
C SER A 930 23.04 15.80 -5.17
N ILE A 931 24.13 16.35 -4.64
CA ILE A 931 24.59 16.17 -3.26
C ILE A 931 24.64 17.55 -2.59
N GLY A 932 23.79 17.78 -1.60
CA GLY A 932 23.81 18.98 -0.75
C GLY A 932 24.32 18.65 0.64
N THR A 933 25.45 19.21 1.04
CA THR A 933 26.06 19.07 2.37
C THR A 933 25.80 20.34 3.18
N SER A 934 25.31 20.19 4.42
CA SER A 934 25.07 21.32 5.31
C SER A 934 26.36 22.05 5.67
N ARG A 935 26.21 23.27 6.19
CA ARG A 935 27.34 24.10 6.55
C ARG A 935 28.04 23.59 7.80
N ILE A 936 29.37 23.66 7.80
CA ILE A 936 30.20 23.54 8.99
C ILE A 936 30.68 24.95 9.33
N SER A 937 30.57 25.32 10.61
CA SER A 937 30.80 26.67 11.12
C SER A 937 31.86 26.67 12.20
N TYR A 938 32.72 27.67 12.16
CA TYR A 938 33.80 27.93 13.11
C TYR A 938 33.72 29.37 13.62
N ASP A 939 33.77 29.57 14.93
CA ASP A 939 33.81 30.87 15.60
C ASP A 939 35.23 31.19 16.07
N PHE A 940 35.85 32.20 15.45
CA PHE A 940 37.20 32.61 15.75
C PHE A 940 37.34 33.33 17.10
N GLU A 941 36.26 33.92 17.63
CA GLU A 941 36.32 34.57 18.94
C GLU A 941 36.21 33.55 20.06
N GLN A 942 35.31 32.56 19.91
CA GLN A 942 35.22 31.44 20.85
C GLN A 942 36.53 30.66 20.94
N ALA A 943 37.24 30.47 19.81
CA ALA A 943 38.54 29.77 19.79
C ALA A 943 39.65 30.49 20.56
N LYS A 944 39.51 31.78 20.88
CA LYS A 944 40.48 32.53 21.69
C LYS A 944 40.30 32.28 23.18
N GLU A 945 39.14 31.76 23.60
CA GLU A 945 38.85 31.46 24.99
C GLU A 945 39.56 30.17 25.44
N PRO A 946 40.19 30.14 26.64
CA PRO A 946 40.81 28.93 27.16
C PRO A 946 39.82 27.77 27.26
N GLY A 947 40.22 26.58 26.81
CA GLY A 947 39.38 25.36 26.85
C GLY A 947 38.28 25.29 25.79
N ARG A 948 38.28 26.19 24.80
CA ARG A 948 37.31 26.20 23.69
C ARG A 948 38.00 25.95 22.35
N THR A 949 37.32 25.25 21.45
CA THR A 949 37.87 24.84 20.13
C THR A 949 37.31 25.64 18.95
N GLY A 950 36.35 26.54 19.17
CA GLY A 950 35.73 27.37 18.13
C GLY A 950 34.74 26.65 17.20
N TRP A 951 34.69 25.32 17.19
CA TRP A 951 33.69 24.59 16.43
C TRP A 951 32.31 24.76 17.07
N ILE A 952 31.30 25.14 16.26
CA ILE A 952 29.93 25.35 16.75
C ILE A 952 28.90 24.42 16.10
N THR A 953 29.27 23.66 15.06
CA THR A 953 28.34 22.77 14.34
C THR A 953 28.25 21.40 15.03
N PRO A 954 27.11 21.03 15.64
CA PRO A 954 26.98 19.74 16.33
C PRO A 954 26.79 18.56 15.38
N SER A 955 26.18 18.79 14.20
CA SER A 955 25.81 17.74 13.25
C SER A 955 25.98 18.16 11.79
N LEU A 956 26.32 17.21 10.92
CA LEU A 956 26.43 17.37 9.48
C LEU A 956 25.37 16.55 8.76
N SER A 957 24.58 17.18 7.89
CA SER A 957 23.60 16.50 7.04
C SER A 957 24.04 16.50 5.57
N ASN A 958 23.93 15.34 4.91
CA ASN A 958 24.11 15.18 3.48
C ASN A 958 22.79 14.75 2.84
N SER A 959 22.35 15.47 1.82
CA SER A 959 21.13 15.19 1.05
C SER A 959 21.50 14.81 -0.39
N LEU A 960 21.02 13.66 -0.85
CA LEU A 960 21.27 13.13 -2.19
C LEU A 960 19.96 13.00 -2.95
N GLN A 961 19.92 13.45 -4.20
CA GLN A 961 18.74 13.40 -5.08
C GLN A 961 19.14 12.94 -6.48
N SER A 962 18.24 12.26 -7.21
CA SER A 962 18.51 11.79 -8.58
C SER A 962 17.24 11.75 -9.42
N ASP A 963 17.35 12.15 -10.70
CA ASP A 963 16.27 12.04 -11.68
C ASP A 963 16.23 10.64 -12.34
N LEU A 964 17.25 9.79 -12.11
CA LEU A 964 17.31 8.45 -12.70
C LEU A 964 16.24 7.52 -12.12
N ILE A 965 15.96 7.71 -10.83
CA ILE A 965 14.97 6.96 -10.07
C ILE A 965 13.93 7.98 -9.58
N PRO A 966 12.68 7.91 -10.05
CA PRO A 966 11.66 8.86 -9.66
C PRO A 966 11.49 8.93 -8.14
N GLY A 967 11.56 10.16 -7.60
CA GLY A 967 11.43 10.41 -6.17
C GLY A 967 12.59 9.90 -5.31
N PHE A 968 13.75 9.59 -5.89
CA PHE A 968 14.94 9.23 -5.12
C PHE A 968 15.43 10.41 -4.28
N GLN A 969 15.38 10.24 -2.96
CA GLN A 969 15.90 11.17 -1.97
C GLN A 969 16.54 10.36 -0.84
N LEU A 970 17.80 10.65 -0.53
CA LEU A 970 18.53 10.08 0.60
C LEU A 970 19.07 11.22 1.47
N SER A 971 18.72 11.25 2.75
CA SER A 971 19.22 12.21 3.73
C SER A 971 19.97 11.45 4.82
N LEU A 972 21.19 11.87 5.11
CA LEU A 972 22.08 11.27 6.11
C LEU A 972 22.52 12.36 7.09
N THR A 973 22.23 12.22 8.38
CA THR A 973 22.69 13.15 9.42
C THR A 973 23.68 12.45 10.33
N HIS A 974 24.84 13.06 10.54
CA HIS A 974 25.87 12.60 11.46
C HIS A 974 26.07 13.62 12.58
N ASP A 975 26.01 13.18 13.83
CA ASP A 975 26.44 13.96 14.99
C ASP A 975 27.96 13.92 15.04
N LEU A 976 28.62 15.07 14.94
CA LEU A 976 30.05 15.15 14.70
C LEU A 976 30.89 14.92 15.96
N TRP A 977 30.37 15.29 17.12
CA TRP A 977 31.13 15.36 18.37
C TRP A 977 30.61 14.38 19.42
N GLU A 978 31.53 13.83 20.20
CA GLU A 978 31.30 13.17 21.47
C GLU A 978 31.70 14.15 22.58
N GLY A 979 30.71 14.63 23.36
CA GLY A 979 30.87 15.76 24.28
C GLY A 979 30.22 17.07 23.78
N ALA A 980 30.30 18.13 24.57
CA ALA A 980 29.70 19.42 24.22
C ALA A 980 30.50 20.13 23.12
N VAL A 981 29.89 20.36 21.96
CA VAL A 981 30.55 21.03 20.83
C VAL A 981 31.22 22.36 21.25
N GLY A 982 32.44 22.59 20.78
CA GLY A 982 33.18 23.82 21.05
C GLY A 982 33.99 23.81 22.34
N THR A 983 34.03 22.71 23.12
CA THR A 983 35.02 22.51 24.19
C THR A 983 36.24 21.74 23.69
N ASP A 984 37.36 21.83 24.40
CA ASP A 984 38.57 21.02 24.22
C ASP A 984 38.37 19.55 24.59
N THR A 985 37.42 19.27 25.49
CA THR A 985 36.98 17.93 25.88
C THR A 985 36.14 17.22 24.81
N ALA A 986 35.64 17.93 23.80
CA ALA A 986 34.83 17.35 22.74
C ALA A 986 35.70 16.60 21.72
N ARG A 987 35.41 15.32 21.51
CA ARG A 987 36.12 14.49 20.54
C ARG A 987 35.35 14.41 19.23
N PHE A 988 36.02 14.63 18.10
CA PHE A 988 35.41 14.39 16.79
C PHE A 988 35.21 12.89 16.58
N SER A 989 33.95 12.45 16.62
CA SER A 989 33.55 11.05 16.50
C SER A 989 32.22 11.00 15.75
N PRO A 990 32.20 11.14 14.41
CA PRO A 990 30.95 11.21 13.65
C PRO A 990 30.09 9.97 13.85
N TYR A 991 28.86 10.18 14.33
CA TYR A 991 27.87 9.14 14.58
C TYR A 991 26.64 9.40 13.73
N LEU A 992 26.33 8.51 12.78
CA LEU A 992 25.15 8.64 11.93
C LEU A 992 23.87 8.61 12.78
N SER A 993 23.24 9.73 13.09
CA SER A 993 22.06 9.79 13.96
C SER A 993 20.75 9.58 13.20
N ASN A 994 20.70 9.94 11.91
CA ASN A 994 19.50 9.83 11.09
C ASN A 994 19.79 9.37 9.65
N VAL A 995 18.98 8.46 9.13
CA VAL A 995 18.91 8.09 7.71
C VAL A 995 17.47 8.17 7.25
N GLN A 996 17.23 8.85 6.14
CA GLN A 996 15.93 8.83 5.46
C GLN A 996 16.16 8.55 3.98
N ALA A 997 15.59 7.46 3.46
CA ALA A 997 15.70 7.08 2.06
C ALA A 997 14.31 6.84 1.48
N ASN A 998 13.99 7.51 0.38
CA ASN A 998 12.72 7.36 -0.34
C ASN A 998 13.03 7.19 -1.82
N PHE A 999 12.36 6.26 -2.50
CA PHE A 999 12.42 6.15 -3.95
C PHE A 999 11.24 5.36 -4.51
N SER A 1000 10.93 5.59 -5.79
CA SER A 1000 9.90 4.82 -6.50
C SER A 1000 10.45 4.20 -7.79
N LEU A 1001 10.09 2.93 -7.98
CA LEU A 1001 10.43 2.10 -9.12
C LEU A 1001 9.15 1.87 -9.90
N THR A 1002 9.17 2.19 -11.19
CA THR A 1002 8.08 1.89 -12.10
C THR A 1002 8.60 1.05 -13.26
N GLY A 1003 7.70 0.41 -14.02
CA GLY A 1003 8.06 -0.24 -15.27
C GLY A 1003 8.74 0.71 -16.29
N ASN A 1004 8.62 2.02 -16.11
CA ASN A 1004 9.35 3.02 -16.89
C ASN A 1004 10.73 3.32 -16.31
N THR A 1005 10.92 3.29 -14.99
CA THR A 1005 12.23 3.47 -14.33
C THR A 1005 13.25 2.46 -14.85
N PHE A 1006 12.89 1.19 -14.96
CA PHE A 1006 13.80 0.17 -15.50
C PHE A 1006 14.15 0.39 -16.98
N ARG A 1007 13.20 0.94 -17.75
CA ARG A 1007 13.41 1.27 -19.17
C ARG A 1007 14.21 2.55 -19.37
N SER A 1008 14.03 3.56 -18.51
CA SER A 1008 14.77 4.83 -18.56
C SER A 1008 16.20 4.66 -18.07
N VAL A 1009 16.43 3.93 -16.98
CA VAL A 1009 17.78 3.60 -16.52
C VAL A 1009 18.46 2.69 -17.55
N GLY A 1010 17.77 1.65 -18.03
CA GLY A 1010 18.29 0.75 -19.05
C GLY A 1010 18.64 1.45 -20.37
N SER A 1011 17.84 2.43 -20.81
CA SER A 1011 18.13 3.18 -22.04
C SER A 1011 19.35 4.07 -21.91
N ILE A 1012 19.58 4.71 -20.74
CA ILE A 1012 20.77 5.55 -20.47
C ILE A 1012 22.07 4.75 -20.56
N PHE A 1013 22.05 3.45 -20.23
CA PHE A 1013 23.21 2.56 -20.35
C PHE A 1013 23.24 1.71 -21.63
N GLY A 1014 22.40 2.03 -22.62
CA GLY A 1014 22.39 1.34 -23.93
C GLY A 1014 21.79 -0.07 -23.92
N LEU A 1015 21.04 -0.43 -22.87
CA LEU A 1015 20.48 -1.78 -22.63
C LEU A 1015 18.98 -1.90 -22.98
N GLY A 1016 18.39 -0.92 -23.69
CA GLY A 1016 16.97 -0.94 -24.09
C GLY A 1016 16.58 0.12 -25.13
N ARG A 1017 15.47 -0.12 -25.86
CA ARG A 1017 14.88 0.84 -26.83
C ARG A 1017 14.33 2.08 -26.12
N ALA A 1018 14.52 3.26 -26.70
CA ALA A 1018 13.96 4.52 -26.19
C ALA A 1018 12.42 4.44 -26.08
N PRO A 1019 11.80 5.02 -25.04
CA PRO A 1019 10.35 4.96 -24.86
C PRO A 1019 9.59 5.65 -26.01
N ASP A 1020 8.48 5.05 -26.45
CA ASP A 1020 7.55 5.68 -27.39
C ASP A 1020 6.99 6.98 -26.78
N ARG A 1021 7.14 8.08 -27.53
CA ARG A 1021 6.94 9.46 -27.07
C ARG A 1021 5.49 9.85 -26.75
N ALA A 1022 4.49 9.00 -27.06
CA ALA A 1022 3.07 9.35 -26.92
C ALA A 1022 2.53 9.34 -25.47
N ARG A 1023 3.37 9.10 -24.44
CA ARG A 1023 2.94 9.09 -23.02
C ARG A 1023 3.81 9.95 -22.10
N LEU A 1024 4.75 10.74 -22.65
CA LEU A 1024 5.65 11.58 -21.83
C LEU A 1024 5.03 12.92 -21.41
N ASP A 1025 3.93 13.36 -22.04
CA ASP A 1025 3.20 14.58 -21.66
C ASP A 1025 2.23 14.40 -20.48
N SER A 1026 2.15 13.21 -19.88
CA SER A 1026 1.44 13.01 -18.61
C SER A 1026 2.38 12.99 -17.40
N GLY A 1027 3.59 13.53 -17.55
CA GLY A 1027 4.37 14.04 -16.41
C GLY A 1027 3.67 15.27 -15.84
N GLY A 1028 2.49 15.08 -15.25
CA GLY A 1028 1.89 16.09 -14.40
C GLY A 1028 2.90 16.47 -13.33
N ALA A 1029 3.03 17.77 -13.07
CA ALA A 1029 3.62 18.33 -11.86
C ALA A 1029 3.30 17.43 -10.64
N PRO A 1030 4.17 17.35 -9.60
CA PRO A 1030 3.87 16.60 -8.38
C PRO A 1030 2.44 16.92 -8.00
N GLY A 1031 1.56 15.93 -8.16
CA GLY A 1031 0.14 16.18 -8.40
C GLY A 1031 -0.38 17.12 -7.33
N THR A 1032 -0.60 18.38 -7.70
CA THR A 1032 -1.68 19.17 -7.13
C THR A 1032 -2.84 18.22 -7.09
N LEU A 1033 -3.30 17.86 -5.89
CA LEU A 1033 -4.52 17.11 -5.60
C LEU A 1033 -5.48 17.27 -6.80
N SER A 1034 -5.40 16.35 -7.78
CA SER A 1034 -6.32 16.38 -8.91
C SER A 1034 -7.62 16.07 -8.22
N ALA A 1035 -8.43 17.13 -8.06
CA ALA A 1035 -9.59 17.19 -7.20
C ALA A 1035 -10.13 15.79 -7.06
N ALA A 1036 -9.83 15.14 -5.92
CA ALA A 1036 -10.36 13.83 -5.63
C ALA A 1036 -11.84 14.01 -5.93
N ALA A 1037 -12.36 13.26 -6.93
CA ALA A 1037 -13.80 13.20 -7.12
C ALA A 1037 -14.33 12.99 -5.70
N PRO A 1038 -15.20 13.90 -5.20
CA PRO A 1038 -15.54 13.96 -3.78
C PRO A 1038 -15.76 12.54 -3.34
N SER A 1039 -14.93 12.07 -2.40
CA SER A 1039 -14.90 10.70 -1.96
C SER A 1039 -16.35 10.30 -1.74
N ARG A 1040 -16.93 9.55 -2.68
CA ARG A 1040 -18.24 8.96 -2.47
C ARG A 1040 -17.97 8.09 -1.27
N PHE A 1041 -18.60 8.45 -0.16
CA PHE A 1041 -18.56 7.63 1.01
C PHE A 1041 -18.93 6.23 0.54
N ARG A 1042 -18.05 5.27 0.81
CA ARG A 1042 -18.37 3.86 0.73
C ARG A 1042 -18.54 3.40 2.17
N PRO A 1043 -19.78 3.29 2.66
CA PRO A 1043 -20.01 2.77 4.00
C PRO A 1043 -19.67 1.28 4.04
N GLY A 1044 -18.89 0.86 5.04
CA GLY A 1044 -18.98 -0.51 5.57
C GLY A 1044 -17.94 -1.54 5.15
N SER A 1045 -16.83 -1.21 4.49
CA SER A 1045 -15.72 -2.18 4.42
C SER A 1045 -14.65 -1.88 5.47
N PHE A 1046 -14.58 -2.70 6.51
CA PHE A 1046 -13.37 -2.88 7.34
C PHE A 1046 -12.20 -3.53 6.55
N ALA A 1047 -12.19 -3.38 5.23
CA ALA A 1047 -11.14 -3.78 4.31
C ALA A 1047 -11.18 -2.84 3.08
N ASN A 1048 -10.07 -2.16 2.78
CA ASN A 1048 -9.84 -1.24 1.64
C ASN A 1048 -10.17 0.25 1.84
N SER A 1049 -9.33 0.93 2.62
CA SER A 1049 -8.95 2.33 2.32
C SER A 1049 -8.13 2.48 1.02
N ASN A 1050 -7.80 1.38 0.32
CA ASN A 1050 -7.28 1.34 -1.04
C ASN A 1050 -8.27 0.73 -2.05
N ALA A 1051 -9.56 1.07 -1.97
CA ALA A 1051 -10.39 1.01 -3.18
C ALA A 1051 -10.00 2.19 -4.09
N ALA A 1052 -8.76 2.18 -4.57
CA ALA A 1052 -8.37 2.89 -5.75
C ALA A 1052 -9.45 2.60 -6.81
N GLY A 1053 -10.04 3.66 -7.37
CA GLY A 1053 -10.90 3.52 -8.53
C GLY A 1053 -10.23 2.60 -9.53
N ILE A 1054 -11.02 1.75 -10.20
CA ILE A 1054 -10.61 0.74 -11.18
C ILE A 1054 -9.23 1.08 -11.74
N PRO A 1055 -8.14 0.43 -11.27
CA PRO A 1055 -6.82 0.71 -11.79
C PRO A 1055 -6.86 0.24 -13.24
N GLY A 1056 -7.01 1.17 -14.18
CA GLY A 1056 -6.82 0.86 -15.58
C GLY A 1056 -5.43 0.24 -15.70
N ARG A 1057 -5.35 -1.03 -16.13
CA ARG A 1057 -4.13 -1.84 -16.39
C ARG A 1057 -2.83 -1.12 -16.00
N GLN A 1058 -2.51 -1.12 -14.70
CA GLN A 1058 -1.32 -0.43 -14.21
C GLN A 1058 -0.09 -1.31 -14.45
N GLY A 1059 0.97 -0.72 -15.03
CA GLY A 1059 2.28 -1.36 -15.07
C GLY A 1059 2.86 -1.52 -13.65
N PHE A 1060 3.96 -2.26 -13.53
CA PHE A 1060 4.67 -2.41 -12.25
C PHE A 1060 4.96 -1.04 -11.61
N SER A 1061 4.63 -0.91 -10.32
CA SER A 1061 5.03 0.19 -9.45
C SER A 1061 5.46 -0.34 -8.09
N ALA A 1062 6.49 0.26 -7.50
CA ALA A 1062 6.96 -0.02 -6.15
C ALA A 1062 7.54 1.26 -5.55
N THR A 1063 7.10 1.63 -4.36
CA THR A 1063 7.65 2.74 -3.58
C THR A 1063 8.25 2.16 -2.31
N VAL A 1064 9.48 2.58 -2.01
CA VAL A 1064 10.22 2.16 -0.83
C VAL A 1064 10.56 3.39 0.00
N ASN A 1065 10.30 3.32 1.30
CA ASN A 1065 10.69 4.32 2.28
C ASN A 1065 11.45 3.65 3.42
N PHE A 1066 12.56 4.23 3.84
CA PHE A 1066 13.36 3.75 4.97
C PHE A 1066 13.71 4.92 5.86
N THR A 1067 13.54 4.75 7.17
CA THR A 1067 13.89 5.73 8.19
C THR A 1067 14.62 5.05 9.33
N LEU A 1068 15.77 5.59 9.71
CA LEU A 1068 16.54 5.21 10.89
C LEU A 1068 16.76 6.46 11.72
N SER A 1069 16.39 6.43 12.99
CA SER A 1069 16.69 7.47 13.99
C SER A 1069 17.34 6.80 15.18
N ARG A 1070 18.53 7.24 15.57
CA ARG A 1070 19.23 6.72 16.73
C ARG A 1070 19.90 7.84 17.49
N THR A 1071 19.81 7.77 18.82
CA THR A 1071 20.56 8.64 19.72
C THR A 1071 21.93 8.04 19.95
N ARG A 1072 22.94 8.88 20.22
CA ARG A 1072 24.26 8.40 20.63
C ARG A 1072 24.10 7.72 22.01
N PRO A 1073 24.61 6.50 22.22
CA PRO A 1073 24.67 5.92 23.56
C PRO A 1073 25.52 6.82 24.45
N SER A 1074 24.90 7.54 25.38
CA SER A 1074 25.64 8.23 26.43
C SER A 1074 26.11 7.16 27.42
N GLY A 1075 27.42 6.99 27.57
CA GLY A 1075 27.98 6.15 28.62
C GLY A 1075 27.45 6.62 29.98
N GLN A 1076 26.81 5.71 30.72
CA GLN A 1076 26.49 5.79 32.15
C GLN A 1076 26.11 7.17 32.71
N VAL A 1077 24.81 7.40 32.90
CA VAL A 1077 24.39 7.80 34.26
C VAL A 1077 24.33 6.49 35.03
N THR A 1078 25.43 6.11 35.69
CA THR A 1078 25.31 5.18 36.82
C THR A 1078 24.24 5.75 37.73
N PRO A 1079 23.19 4.99 38.11
CA PRO A 1079 22.43 5.35 39.29
C PRO A 1079 23.47 5.62 40.37
N LEU A 1080 23.37 6.76 41.06
CA LEU A 1080 24.18 7.01 42.24
C LEU A 1080 24.20 5.71 43.05
N PRO A 1081 25.37 5.19 43.48
CA PRO A 1081 25.36 4.10 44.42
C PRO A 1081 24.50 4.59 45.59
N ILE A 1082 23.47 3.84 45.94
CA ILE A 1082 22.83 4.02 47.23
C ILE A 1082 23.98 3.80 48.20
N GLN A 1083 24.49 4.90 48.76
CA GLN A 1083 25.42 4.83 49.85
C GLN A 1083 24.59 4.27 51.00
N ASP A 1084 24.88 3.02 51.34
CA ASP A 1084 24.24 2.31 52.43
C ASP A 1084 24.79 2.94 53.71
N ASP A 1085 24.20 4.07 54.09
CA ASP A 1085 24.55 4.84 55.28
C ASP A 1085 24.02 4.10 56.52
N GLY A 1086 24.52 2.90 56.78
CA GLY A 1086 24.68 2.30 58.11
C GLY A 1086 23.53 2.35 59.13
N PHE A 1087 22.27 2.57 58.74
CA PHE A 1087 21.12 2.63 59.65
C PHE A 1087 20.11 1.52 59.32
N GLY A 1088 20.25 0.44 60.10
CA GLY A 1088 19.19 -0.45 60.60
C GLY A 1088 17.97 -0.75 59.72
N GLY A 1089 17.93 -1.98 59.23
CA GLY A 1089 16.75 -2.87 59.10
C GLY A 1089 15.38 -2.24 58.88
N PHE A 1090 14.85 -2.37 57.66
CA PHE A 1090 13.41 -2.32 57.41
C PHE A 1090 12.81 -3.73 57.56
N PRO A 1091 11.78 -3.93 58.42
CA PRO A 1091 11.03 -5.17 58.45
C PRO A 1091 10.07 -5.24 57.26
N ASP A 1092 10.03 -6.41 56.61
CA ASP A 1092 8.99 -6.96 55.73
C ASP A 1092 7.92 -5.99 55.22
N ASP A 1093 8.12 -5.46 54.00
CA ASP A 1093 7.04 -4.83 53.21
C ASP A 1093 6.21 -5.95 52.53
N PRO A 1094 4.91 -6.12 52.85
CA PRO A 1094 4.09 -7.20 52.31
C PRO A 1094 3.56 -6.94 50.89
N PHE A 1095 3.99 -5.87 50.21
CA PHE A 1095 3.61 -5.57 48.83
C PHE A 1095 4.84 -5.58 47.92
N GLY A 1096 5.03 -6.71 47.23
CA GLY A 1096 6.20 -7.03 46.40
C GLY A 1096 6.74 -5.87 45.55
N GLY A 1097 8.08 -5.73 45.60
CA GLY A 1097 8.83 -4.72 44.86
C GLY A 1097 8.49 -4.71 43.38
N LEU A 1098 7.82 -3.63 42.95
CA LEU A 1098 7.68 -3.30 41.55
C LEU A 1098 9.00 -2.65 41.08
N PRO A 1099 9.60 -3.12 39.97
CA PRO A 1099 10.81 -2.50 39.43
C PRO A 1099 10.51 -1.05 39.03
N ILE A 1100 11.34 -0.12 39.51
CA ILE A 1100 11.29 1.29 39.11
C ILE A 1100 11.55 1.36 37.59
N PRO A 1101 10.62 1.91 36.78
CA PRO A 1101 10.87 2.09 35.35
C PRO A 1101 11.94 3.17 35.16
N ILE A 1102 13.14 2.77 34.74
CA ILE A 1102 14.17 3.70 34.29
C ILE A 1102 13.61 4.41 33.03
N PRO A 1103 13.70 5.74 32.90
CA PRO A 1103 13.29 6.42 31.67
C PRO A 1103 14.05 5.82 30.49
N THR A 1104 13.34 5.12 29.62
CA THR A 1104 13.91 4.53 28.41
C THR A 1104 14.46 5.67 27.55
N LEU A 1105 15.78 5.76 27.45
CA LEU A 1105 16.45 6.56 26.43
C LEU A 1105 15.79 6.25 25.07
N PRO A 1106 15.61 7.21 24.15
CA PRO A 1106 15.02 6.94 22.85
C PRO A 1106 15.88 5.91 22.12
N GLY A 1107 15.43 4.65 22.15
CA GLY A 1107 16.12 3.54 21.51
C GLY A 1107 16.24 3.79 20.02
N THR A 1108 17.21 3.13 19.38
CA THR A 1108 17.34 3.13 17.92
C THR A 1108 15.99 2.75 17.29
N GLN A 1109 15.37 3.62 16.52
CA GLN A 1109 14.12 3.35 15.79
C GLN A 1109 14.44 3.22 14.30
N SER A 1110 14.05 2.10 13.71
CA SER A 1110 14.27 1.85 12.28
C SER A 1110 13.03 1.23 11.67
N ASN A 1111 12.51 1.88 10.62
CA ASN A 1111 11.28 1.49 9.94
C ASN A 1111 11.52 1.39 8.43
N LEU A 1112 10.95 0.36 7.82
CA LEU A 1112 10.96 0.10 6.39
C LEU A 1112 9.52 0.00 5.88
N GLY A 1113 9.17 0.82 4.90
CA GLY A 1113 7.90 0.74 4.20
C GLY A 1113 8.09 0.34 2.74
N LEU A 1114 7.19 -0.52 2.25
CA LEU A 1114 7.11 -0.95 0.87
C LEU A 1114 5.65 -0.87 0.43
N ASN A 1115 5.41 -0.27 -0.74
CA ASN A 1115 4.11 -0.31 -1.40
C ASN A 1115 4.33 -0.67 -2.86
N THR A 1116 3.82 -1.81 -3.31
CA THR A 1116 3.99 -2.29 -4.68
C THR A 1116 2.67 -2.75 -5.28
N SER A 1117 2.50 -2.48 -6.56
CA SER A 1117 1.39 -2.99 -7.36
C SER A 1117 1.89 -3.45 -8.73
N PHE A 1118 1.39 -4.58 -9.19
CA PHE A 1118 1.71 -5.11 -10.51
C PHE A 1118 0.65 -6.10 -11.00
N SER A 1119 0.58 -6.29 -12.31
CA SER A 1119 -0.32 -7.26 -12.94
C SER A 1119 0.51 -8.39 -13.57
N PRO A 1120 0.64 -9.57 -12.91
CA PRO A 1120 1.41 -10.70 -13.45
C PRO A 1120 0.93 -11.16 -14.83
N THR A 1121 -0.40 -11.11 -15.03
CA THR A 1121 -1.05 -11.40 -16.32
C THR A 1121 -2.21 -10.44 -16.55
N ARG A 1122 -2.84 -10.48 -17.72
CA ARG A 1122 -3.95 -9.57 -18.11
C ARG A 1122 -5.21 -9.66 -17.23
N PHE A 1123 -5.33 -10.70 -16.42
CA PHE A 1123 -6.50 -10.98 -15.56
C PHE A 1123 -6.17 -10.96 -14.07
N TRP A 1124 -4.90 -10.77 -13.71
CA TRP A 1124 -4.43 -10.77 -12.34
C TRP A 1124 -3.90 -9.40 -11.97
N ASN A 1125 -4.29 -8.93 -10.79
CA ASN A 1125 -3.74 -7.72 -10.19
C ASN A 1125 -3.29 -8.04 -8.77
N VAL A 1126 -2.09 -7.60 -8.41
CA VAL A 1126 -1.48 -7.82 -7.10
C VAL A 1126 -1.11 -6.47 -6.53
N SER A 1127 -1.52 -6.21 -5.30
CA SER A 1127 -1.12 -5.07 -4.49
C SER A 1127 -0.55 -5.58 -3.17
N TRP A 1128 0.60 -5.06 -2.78
CA TRP A 1128 1.28 -5.43 -1.55
C TRP A 1128 1.81 -4.18 -0.87
N GLN A 1129 1.34 -3.92 0.35
CA GLN A 1129 1.75 -2.80 1.18
C GLN A 1129 2.21 -3.34 2.53
N THR A 1130 3.38 -2.92 3.00
CA THR A 1130 3.89 -3.33 4.32
C THR A 1130 4.72 -2.24 4.96
N GLN A 1131 4.61 -2.13 6.29
CA GLN A 1131 5.50 -1.37 7.15
C GLN A 1131 6.09 -2.34 8.18
N TYR A 1132 7.41 -2.33 8.27
CA TYR A 1132 8.18 -3.23 9.11
C TYR A 1132 9.07 -2.41 10.03
N ASN A 1133 8.92 -2.61 11.33
CA ASN A 1133 9.79 -2.02 12.34
C ASN A 1133 11.02 -2.94 12.48
N VAL A 1134 12.13 -2.50 11.91
CA VAL A 1134 13.39 -3.23 11.86
C VAL A 1134 13.98 -3.36 13.27
N THR A 1135 13.82 -2.35 14.12
CA THR A 1135 14.30 -2.41 15.51
C THR A 1135 13.56 -3.47 16.31
N ALA A 1136 12.23 -3.47 16.26
CA ALA A 1136 11.39 -4.38 17.05
C ALA A 1136 11.22 -5.77 16.40
N GLY A 1137 11.78 -6.00 15.21
CA GLY A 1137 11.68 -7.27 14.49
C GLY A 1137 10.24 -7.68 14.15
N ARG A 1138 9.32 -6.73 13.94
CA ARG A 1138 7.89 -6.99 13.76
C ARG A 1138 7.24 -6.12 12.69
N PHE A 1139 6.18 -6.64 12.07
CA PHE A 1139 5.34 -5.88 11.14
C PHE A 1139 4.45 -4.89 11.90
N GLU A 1140 4.50 -3.61 11.53
CA GLU A 1140 3.52 -2.61 11.96
C GLU A 1140 2.27 -2.66 11.08
N SER A 1141 2.45 -2.95 9.80
CA SER A 1141 1.34 -3.25 8.90
C SER A 1141 1.76 -4.19 7.79
N HIS A 1142 0.86 -5.08 7.39
CA HIS A 1142 1.08 -5.95 6.24
C HIS A 1142 -0.24 -6.23 5.54
N GLN A 1143 -0.34 -5.82 4.28
CA GLN A 1143 -1.53 -5.93 3.45
C GLN A 1143 -1.13 -6.54 2.11
N LEU A 1144 -1.75 -7.66 1.75
CA LEU A 1144 -1.59 -8.30 0.46
C LEU A 1144 -2.96 -8.50 -0.15
N GLN A 1145 -3.19 -7.91 -1.32
CA GLN A 1145 -4.42 -8.08 -2.09
C GLN A 1145 -4.09 -8.71 -3.44
N LEU A 1146 -4.80 -9.78 -3.74
CA LEU A 1146 -4.69 -10.57 -4.94
C LEU A 1146 -6.07 -10.61 -5.60
N GLN A 1147 -6.19 -9.96 -6.75
CA GLN A 1147 -7.45 -9.88 -7.49
C GLN A 1147 -7.31 -10.64 -8.81
N ARG A 1148 -8.34 -11.45 -9.11
CA ARG A 1148 -8.48 -12.13 -10.40
C ARG A 1148 -9.81 -11.77 -11.04
N ASP A 1149 -9.74 -11.21 -12.24
CA ASP A 1149 -10.90 -10.97 -13.09
C ASP A 1149 -11.17 -12.23 -13.94
N LEU A 1150 -12.34 -12.83 -13.75
CA LEU A 1150 -12.89 -13.91 -14.56
C LEU A 1150 -13.93 -13.31 -15.54
N HIS A 1151 -14.70 -14.16 -16.25
CA HIS A 1151 -15.67 -13.70 -17.26
C HIS A 1151 -16.77 -12.81 -16.66
N ASP A 1152 -17.61 -13.37 -15.77
CA ASP A 1152 -18.70 -12.66 -15.10
C ASP A 1152 -18.40 -12.39 -13.61
N TRP A 1153 -17.21 -12.77 -13.15
CA TRP A 1153 -16.85 -12.78 -11.74
C TRP A 1153 -15.55 -12.05 -11.49
N ARG A 1154 -15.43 -11.47 -10.31
CA ARG A 1154 -14.17 -11.00 -9.76
C ARG A 1154 -13.96 -11.69 -8.43
N ALA A 1155 -12.85 -12.41 -8.32
CA ALA A 1155 -12.40 -12.96 -7.06
C ALA A 1155 -11.31 -12.06 -6.49
N GLN A 1156 -11.41 -11.77 -5.20
CA GLN A 1156 -10.45 -10.94 -4.48
C GLN A 1156 -10.07 -11.64 -3.19
N PHE A 1157 -8.79 -11.87 -3.01
CA PHE A 1157 -8.20 -12.36 -1.78
C PHE A 1157 -7.44 -11.21 -1.14
N ASN A 1158 -7.72 -10.92 0.13
CA ASN A 1158 -7.02 -9.91 0.90
C ASN A 1158 -6.53 -10.53 2.20
N PHE A 1159 -5.26 -10.35 2.49
CA PHE A 1159 -4.66 -10.63 3.77
C PHE A 1159 -4.23 -9.32 4.40
N VAL A 1160 -4.61 -9.09 5.64
CA VAL A 1160 -4.32 -7.88 6.38
C VAL A 1160 -3.83 -8.24 7.77
N ARG A 1161 -2.74 -7.64 8.22
CA ARG A 1161 -2.19 -7.76 9.58
C ARG A 1161 -1.85 -6.38 10.11
N SER A 1162 -2.28 -6.09 11.33
CA SER A 1162 -2.08 -4.83 12.05
C SER A 1162 -0.97 -4.90 13.10
N ALA A 1163 -0.54 -3.72 13.56
CA ALA A 1163 0.57 -3.55 14.51
C ALA A 1163 0.31 -4.24 15.87
N ASN A 1164 -0.96 -4.32 16.26
CA ASN A 1164 -1.41 -5.02 17.48
C ASN A 1164 -1.42 -6.56 17.33
N GLY A 1165 -0.98 -7.10 16.19
CA GLY A 1165 -0.93 -8.55 15.95
C GLY A 1165 -2.20 -9.14 15.36
N ASN A 1166 -3.31 -8.38 15.36
CA ASN A 1166 -4.56 -8.81 14.73
C ASN A 1166 -4.36 -9.04 13.24
N PHE A 1167 -5.00 -10.06 12.70
CA PHE A 1167 -5.01 -10.31 11.28
C PHE A 1167 -6.39 -10.70 10.78
N ALA A 1168 -6.62 -10.43 9.52
CA ALA A 1168 -7.85 -10.76 8.83
C ALA A 1168 -7.54 -11.27 7.43
N LEU A 1169 -8.26 -12.32 7.06
CA LEU A 1169 -8.28 -12.90 5.73
C LEU A 1169 -9.68 -12.69 5.17
N PHE A 1170 -9.75 -11.99 4.04
CA PHE A 1170 -10.97 -11.70 3.32
C PHE A 1170 -10.89 -12.36 1.95
N PHE A 1171 -11.81 -13.25 1.63
CA PHE A 1171 -12.00 -13.73 0.28
C PHE A 1171 -13.38 -13.30 -0.18
N SER A 1172 -13.44 -12.40 -1.15
CA SER A 1172 -14.68 -11.87 -1.68
C SER A 1172 -14.86 -12.22 -3.15
N VAL A 1173 -16.09 -12.58 -3.50
CA VAL A 1173 -16.50 -12.87 -4.87
C VAL A 1173 -17.61 -11.91 -5.26
N TYR A 1174 -17.41 -11.21 -6.37
CA TYR A 1174 -18.34 -10.25 -6.93
C TYR A 1174 -18.81 -10.72 -8.30
N LEU A 1175 -20.10 -10.52 -8.59
CA LEU A 1175 -20.61 -10.61 -9.95
C LEU A 1175 -20.36 -9.29 -10.66
N LEU A 1176 -19.66 -9.31 -11.79
CA LEU A 1176 -19.32 -8.10 -12.57
C LEU A 1176 -20.57 -7.39 -13.10
N ASN A 1177 -21.63 -8.15 -13.40
CA ASN A 1177 -22.90 -7.65 -13.92
C ASN A 1177 -23.89 -7.25 -12.81
N LEU A 1178 -23.69 -7.74 -11.57
CA LEU A 1178 -24.53 -7.48 -10.39
C LEU A 1178 -23.63 -7.18 -9.18
N PRO A 1179 -22.91 -6.06 -9.17
CA PRO A 1179 -21.89 -5.78 -8.15
C PRO A 1179 -22.46 -5.64 -6.73
N ASP A 1180 -23.78 -5.40 -6.60
CA ASP A 1180 -24.47 -5.29 -5.32
C ASP A 1180 -24.62 -6.65 -4.62
N ILE A 1181 -24.53 -7.76 -5.36
CA ILE A 1181 -24.54 -9.12 -4.82
C ILE A 1181 -23.09 -9.54 -4.58
N LYS A 1182 -22.71 -9.57 -3.30
CA LYS A 1182 -21.36 -9.88 -2.83
C LYS A 1182 -21.40 -11.09 -1.91
N PHE A 1183 -20.47 -12.01 -2.10
CA PHE A 1183 -20.23 -13.13 -1.19
C PHE A 1183 -18.88 -12.96 -0.54
N ASP A 1184 -18.86 -12.96 0.79
CA ASP A 1184 -17.65 -12.74 1.56
C ASP A 1184 -17.35 -13.96 2.42
N TYR A 1185 -16.11 -14.42 2.38
CA TYR A 1185 -15.49 -15.26 3.40
C TYR A 1185 -14.57 -14.35 4.21
N ASN A 1186 -14.96 -14.04 5.44
CA ASN A 1186 -14.18 -13.18 6.33
C ASN A 1186 -13.76 -14.03 7.54
N GLN A 1187 -12.47 -14.23 7.70
CA GLN A 1187 -11.90 -14.79 8.91
C GLN A 1187 -11.05 -13.71 9.58
N THR A 1188 -11.43 -13.30 10.79
CA THR A 1188 -10.68 -12.32 11.57
C THR A 1188 -10.21 -12.97 12.86
N THR A 1189 -8.93 -12.87 13.16
CA THR A 1189 -8.35 -13.31 14.41
C THR A 1189 -7.79 -12.09 15.12
N LEU A 1190 -8.35 -11.77 16.28
CA LEU A 1190 -7.78 -10.77 17.17
C LEU A 1190 -6.87 -11.49 18.16
N GLN A 1191 -5.65 -10.99 18.37
CA GLN A 1191 -4.86 -11.40 19.52
C GLN A 1191 -5.35 -10.56 20.72
N PRO A 1192 -5.70 -11.20 21.85
CA PRO A 1192 -6.06 -10.48 23.07
C PRO A 1192 -4.87 -9.71 23.66
#